data_AF-A0A2G8LDF5-F1
#
_entry.id   AF-A0A2G8LDF5-F1
#
_cell.length_a   1.000
_cell.length_b   1.000
_cell.length_c   1.000
_cell.angle_alpha   90.00
_cell.angle_beta   90.00
_cell.angle_gamma   90.00
#
_symmetry.space_group_name_H-M   'P 1'
#
loop_
_entity.id
_entity.type
_entity.pdbx_description
1 polymer ?
#
loop_
_entity_poly.entity_id
_entity_poly.type
_entity_poly.pdbx_seq_one_letter_code
_entity_poly.pdbx_strand_id
1 'polypeptide(L)'
;MRKLCGMSSVTMKNTDGNVLGIEKRGEAVLNQGETVNWREKVKAYPKKYKICVVRFDPTGRVYAVLDDGSSTEEIIISSKRKRERALDGDKVVMHICSETEGESETLPQTQADISKPTKLYGEVTHVLERYVNPKFRKFVCTIDPDRYDGFMCPVDSSSPRMFPMGRQKKKQEGQDVTTTRLQIYKIRIQENRFVFEKDRIVSVSYQDKFNQLFVVHYYEWFKNTPYPMGIVTEVLPPCDSLSNGLKILKLMHGVEDSWPQEIEMNFTDSWKIPAAELTGRACGDFRKKDVFTVDLPDSQNLDNALHVENLTDGRLRVSVHIADVSYFIKKGSDLDKEASTRAITFYPCFHGEPSHMLPSLFSTILCSLLPSKDRLTLSVLFMFDKNGTLMGDPEILRSVVCSVQRLTYEQVEMVLADRRADDGVLPVVRRQIRDLCVVTSYLRKQRLGDGRFFNQTDEGEQETNNTMAYMLVKEVMILTNEAVANYLVAKRGNTIPVRFHPPPDLARAQEWLKNFGKEAETGLKVSSMMQLIKKVTKEDSNKNPWQCRDEDEEGSIPNSDVGDFSMEDDSEELGSVPLTKVTWENIRNTLENINHSDLELQYIIGNEKGHPKQAVALSHLYKILGNALYTNASKQRHGCHHFSLQKDFYTHFTSPIRRFIDLVVHRMLVACLKGEEPPYSARELDDICHHCNNQTFKANKFSKMTQCLHFALKVQLASETKLAFVETANDSSLQVLYPHEGYLQATRSSTSIPLKHLMPSKNPDNGETINSVILHFKNSIYDYEAIVPEVTKEEAVLKMDRFVQSVPKSSWKNVLSSLKDGDMNEVEDLLDQMLKEGKRSLSADDNLLSRISEITSEVDVRTSTKDDVAPKKYVDFRCDFESGQVVQVQLTAGMQQGLLVPKVQLLNMTPKFNFCIEHRENPVNCFAQLAAKPPDKCKTIKQYVESWLPLVKMMVVHNTVSEDETTYIRDVPVEWFKKQEKNSPLVKCGRFSLKKDWCEDRNIRYKYSEYYFCIRLDGQQVWSSTQIKYRMLKCYPGDMFHTTKPHNQGMLLVVHAVTSSVKKDKETKTIRMEFDVHYSSCEIPGELFDQDKNSLTGCTIEMIPKLNQDK
;
A
#
# COMPACT_ATOMS: atom_id res chain seq x y z
N MET A 1 10.67 -41.37 -10.66
CA MET A 1 11.26 -40.49 -11.71
C MET A 1 11.97 -41.29 -12.80
N ARG A 2 13.01 -42.10 -12.56
CA ARG A 2 13.63 -42.92 -13.63
C ARG A 2 12.64 -43.83 -14.40
N LYS A 3 11.63 -44.40 -13.72
CA LYS A 3 10.55 -45.20 -14.37
C LYS A 3 9.40 -44.38 -14.99
N LEU A 4 9.29 -43.08 -14.71
CA LEU A 4 8.22 -42.21 -15.27
C LEU A 4 8.70 -41.37 -16.46
N CYS A 5 10.01 -41.33 -16.73
CA CYS A 5 10.61 -40.46 -17.75
C CYS A 5 11.16 -41.20 -18.98
N GLY A 6 11.01 -42.52 -19.11
CA GLY A 6 11.41 -43.25 -20.34
C GLY A 6 12.81 -42.93 -20.87
N MET A 7 13.80 -42.73 -19.99
CA MET A 7 15.17 -42.39 -20.41
C MET A 7 16.03 -43.66 -20.50
N SER A 8 16.50 -43.96 -21.71
CA SER A 8 17.69 -44.79 -21.95
C SER A 8 18.94 -44.11 -21.35
N SER A 9 19.87 -44.95 -20.91
CA SER A 9 21.05 -44.64 -20.09
C SER A 9 21.75 -43.30 -20.35
N VAL A 10 21.69 -42.38 -19.38
CA VAL A 10 22.72 -41.33 -19.22
C VAL A 10 23.74 -41.85 -18.22
N THR A 11 24.95 -42.15 -18.71
CA THR A 11 26.12 -42.52 -17.92
C THR A 11 26.54 -41.33 -17.05
N MET A 12 26.37 -41.44 -15.73
CA MET A 12 27.06 -40.57 -14.78
C MET A 12 28.52 -41.03 -14.76
N LYS A 13 29.43 -40.27 -15.38
CA LYS A 13 30.86 -40.46 -15.15
C LYS A 13 31.25 -39.77 -13.86
N ASN A 14 31.82 -40.58 -12.98
CA ASN A 14 32.38 -40.24 -11.69
C ASN A 14 33.87 -39.93 -11.91
N THR A 15 34.26 -38.65 -11.86
CA THR A 15 35.64 -38.24 -11.62
C THR A 15 35.58 -36.93 -10.83
N ASP A 16 35.84 -37.07 -9.52
CA ASP A 16 35.95 -36.04 -8.48
C ASP A 16 34.73 -35.14 -8.23
N GLY A 17 34.01 -35.48 -7.15
CA GLY A 17 32.65 -35.05 -6.84
C GLY A 17 32.42 -33.58 -6.43
N ASN A 18 32.92 -32.58 -7.17
CA ASN A 18 32.69 -31.17 -6.81
C ASN A 18 32.32 -30.19 -7.95
N VAL A 19 32.18 -30.59 -9.22
CA VAL A 19 31.86 -29.61 -10.29
C VAL A 19 30.83 -30.14 -11.30
N LEU A 20 29.77 -29.38 -11.53
CA LEU A 20 28.81 -29.58 -12.64
C LEU A 20 29.11 -28.53 -13.73
N GLY A 21 29.87 -28.91 -14.76
CA GLY A 21 30.09 -28.10 -15.96
C GLY A 21 29.07 -28.39 -17.06
N ILE A 22 28.75 -27.39 -17.89
CA ILE A 22 27.98 -27.56 -19.14
C ILE A 22 28.77 -26.88 -20.27
N GLU A 23 28.67 -27.39 -21.51
CA GLU A 23 29.24 -26.84 -22.76
C GLU A 23 28.31 -25.81 -23.44
N LYS A 24 28.91 -24.86 -24.17
CA LYS A 24 28.24 -23.89 -25.04
C LYS A 24 28.05 -24.61 -26.38
N ARG A 25 27.07 -25.49 -26.48
CA ARG A 25 26.55 -25.80 -27.81
C ARG A 25 25.58 -24.70 -28.16
N GLY A 26 25.93 -23.94 -29.19
CA GLY A 26 24.94 -23.27 -30.02
C GLY A 26 23.81 -24.25 -30.35
N GLU A 27 22.64 -23.68 -30.54
CA GLU A 27 21.41 -24.28 -31.06
C GLU A 27 21.53 -25.72 -31.61
N ALA A 28 20.50 -26.52 -31.26
CA ALA A 28 20.25 -27.90 -31.67
C ALA A 28 20.77 -29.00 -30.71
N VAL A 29 20.00 -29.23 -29.63
CA VAL A 29 19.67 -30.60 -29.23
C VAL A 29 18.16 -30.67 -29.11
N LEU A 30 17.52 -30.83 -30.27
CA LEU A 30 16.14 -31.28 -30.35
C LEU A 30 16.08 -32.77 -29.96
N ASN A 31 15.12 -33.12 -29.12
CA ASN A 31 14.80 -34.50 -28.77
C ASN A 31 14.52 -35.35 -30.03
N GLN A 32 15.03 -36.59 -30.04
CA GLN A 32 14.69 -37.62 -31.02
C GLN A 32 13.24 -38.11 -30.85
N GLY A 33 12.32 -37.25 -31.26
CA GLY A 33 10.92 -37.54 -31.53
C GLY A 33 10.45 -36.41 -32.44
N GLU A 34 9.96 -36.74 -33.64
CA GLU A 34 9.56 -35.83 -34.73
C GLU A 34 9.61 -34.36 -34.38
N THR A 35 10.71 -33.70 -34.76
CA THR A 35 10.94 -32.30 -34.45
C THR A 35 10.08 -31.47 -35.38
N VAL A 36 8.84 -31.25 -34.96
CA VAL A 36 7.91 -30.35 -35.63
C VAL A 36 8.60 -29.00 -35.82
N ASN A 37 8.87 -28.62 -37.07
CA ASN A 37 9.34 -27.29 -37.40
C ASN A 37 8.17 -26.32 -37.24
N TRP A 38 8.04 -25.75 -36.04
CA TRP A 38 6.92 -24.89 -35.70
C TRP A 38 6.83 -23.64 -36.58
N ARG A 39 7.95 -23.13 -37.12
CA ARG A 39 7.93 -22.01 -38.07
C ARG A 39 7.28 -22.39 -39.40
N GLU A 40 7.56 -23.58 -39.92
CA GLU A 40 6.90 -24.11 -41.12
C GLU A 40 5.43 -24.46 -40.87
N LYS A 41 5.12 -25.02 -39.69
CA LYS A 41 3.74 -25.34 -39.30
C LYS A 41 2.86 -24.10 -39.17
N VAL A 42 3.40 -22.98 -38.68
CA VAL A 42 2.71 -21.68 -38.68
C VAL A 42 2.45 -21.22 -40.12
N LYS A 43 3.43 -21.33 -41.02
CA LYS A 43 3.25 -20.99 -42.45
C LYS A 43 2.20 -21.87 -43.13
N ALA A 44 2.15 -23.16 -42.80
CA ALA A 44 1.18 -24.10 -43.37
C ALA A 44 -0.25 -23.88 -42.85
N TYR A 45 -0.41 -23.43 -41.61
CA TYR A 45 -1.72 -23.24 -40.96
C TYR A 45 -1.84 -21.88 -40.24
N PRO A 46 -1.77 -20.74 -40.96
CA PRO A 46 -1.66 -19.40 -40.37
C PRO A 46 -2.91 -18.94 -39.61
N LYS A 47 -4.07 -19.55 -39.89
CA LYS A 47 -5.31 -19.30 -39.13
C LYS A 47 -5.36 -20.03 -37.78
N LYS A 48 -4.64 -21.16 -37.66
CA LYS A 48 -4.67 -22.05 -36.49
C LYS A 48 -3.49 -21.79 -35.54
N TYR A 49 -2.32 -21.50 -36.11
CA TYR A 49 -1.11 -21.21 -35.35
C TYR A 49 -0.56 -19.84 -35.71
N LYS A 50 -0.19 -19.07 -34.69
CA LYS A 50 0.41 -17.73 -34.82
C LYS A 50 1.70 -17.65 -34.01
N ILE A 51 2.68 -16.88 -34.48
CA ILE A 51 3.87 -16.54 -33.68
C ILE A 51 3.54 -15.26 -32.92
N CYS A 52 3.65 -15.34 -31.60
CA CYS A 52 3.25 -14.27 -30.71
C CYS A 52 4.32 -14.01 -29.66
N VAL A 53 4.27 -12.84 -29.03
CA VAL A 53 5.05 -12.49 -27.85
C VAL A 53 4.10 -12.48 -26.65
N VAL A 54 4.41 -13.24 -25.60
CA VAL A 54 3.60 -13.31 -24.39
C VAL A 54 3.83 -12.08 -23.52
N ARG A 55 2.75 -11.52 -22.98
CA ARG A 55 2.73 -10.32 -22.17
C ARG A 55 1.97 -10.57 -20.87
N PHE A 56 2.56 -10.13 -19.78
CA PHE A 56 1.97 -10.17 -18.44
C PHE A 56 1.76 -8.72 -18.05
N ASP A 57 0.51 -8.31 -17.89
CA ASP A 57 0.24 -6.97 -17.39
C ASP A 57 0.28 -6.90 -15.85
N PRO A 58 0.37 -5.68 -15.29
CA PRO A 58 0.35 -5.48 -13.86
C PRO A 58 -0.91 -5.98 -13.13
N THR A 59 -2.02 -6.19 -13.86
CA THR A 59 -3.28 -6.69 -13.28
C THR A 59 -3.28 -8.22 -13.12
N GLY A 60 -2.23 -8.89 -13.62
CA GLY A 60 -2.10 -10.34 -13.61
C GLY A 60 -2.74 -11.01 -14.83
N ARG A 61 -3.27 -10.25 -15.79
CA ARG A 61 -3.77 -10.78 -17.06
C ARG A 61 -2.58 -11.22 -17.90
N VAL A 62 -2.74 -12.38 -18.53
CA VAL A 62 -1.75 -12.93 -19.44
C VAL A 62 -2.37 -12.97 -20.84
N TYR A 63 -1.68 -12.36 -21.80
CA TYR A 63 -2.10 -12.31 -23.19
C TYR A 63 -0.89 -12.43 -24.10
N ALA A 64 -1.11 -12.49 -25.41
CA ALA A 64 -0.04 -12.42 -26.38
C ALA A 64 -0.40 -11.52 -27.55
N VAL A 65 0.62 -10.92 -28.16
CA VAL A 65 0.50 -10.07 -29.34
C VAL A 65 1.26 -10.68 -30.50
N LEU A 66 0.83 -10.46 -31.73
CA LEU A 66 1.57 -10.94 -32.90
C LEU A 66 3.00 -10.40 -32.92
N ASP A 67 3.96 -11.26 -33.30
CA ASP A 67 5.38 -10.90 -33.34
C ASP A 67 5.74 -10.00 -34.52
N ASP A 68 5.12 -10.23 -35.68
CA ASP A 68 5.36 -9.46 -36.91
C ASP A 68 4.76 -8.06 -36.90
N GLY A 69 4.02 -7.70 -35.84
CA GLY A 69 3.34 -6.42 -35.71
C GLY A 69 2.20 -6.21 -36.70
N SER A 70 1.78 -7.23 -37.44
CA SER A 70 0.72 -7.14 -38.45
C SER A 70 -0.67 -6.85 -37.87
N SER A 71 -0.88 -7.20 -36.60
CA SER A 71 -2.07 -6.84 -35.83
C SER A 71 -1.70 -6.54 -34.38
N THR A 72 -2.40 -5.56 -33.82
CA THR A 72 -2.32 -5.16 -32.41
C THR A 72 -3.35 -5.87 -31.54
N GLU A 73 -4.16 -6.77 -32.12
CA GLU A 73 -5.14 -7.57 -31.37
C GLU A 73 -4.47 -8.47 -30.32
N GLU A 74 -5.00 -8.41 -29.10
CA GLU A 74 -4.55 -9.22 -27.98
C GLU A 74 -5.21 -10.59 -28.00
N ILE A 75 -4.41 -11.64 -27.82
CA ILE A 75 -4.89 -13.01 -27.70
C ILE A 75 -4.84 -13.42 -26.23
N ILE A 76 -6.00 -13.67 -25.63
CA ILE A 76 -6.14 -13.93 -24.20
C ILE A 76 -5.71 -15.36 -23.86
N ILE A 77 -4.87 -15.50 -22.84
CA ILE A 77 -4.49 -16.79 -22.26
C ILE A 77 -5.27 -16.97 -20.95
N SER A 78 -6.37 -17.73 -20.99
CA SER A 78 -7.34 -17.77 -19.89
C SER A 78 -6.93 -18.60 -18.67
N SER A 79 -5.91 -19.45 -18.75
CA SER A 79 -5.48 -20.27 -17.61
C SER A 79 -3.97 -20.52 -17.56
N LYS A 80 -3.47 -20.81 -16.34
CA LYS A 80 -2.05 -21.19 -16.12
C LYS A 80 -1.65 -22.44 -16.90
N ARG A 81 -2.62 -23.32 -17.20
CA ARG A 81 -2.43 -24.51 -18.04
C ARG A 81 -2.21 -24.10 -19.49
N LYS A 82 -3.09 -23.28 -20.07
CA LYS A 82 -2.98 -22.79 -21.46
C LYS A 82 -1.75 -21.90 -21.69
N ARG A 83 -1.24 -21.25 -20.65
CA ARG A 83 0.04 -20.50 -20.70
C ARG A 83 1.26 -21.43 -20.83
N GLU A 84 1.12 -22.67 -20.41
CA GLU A 84 2.23 -23.62 -20.31
C GLU A 84 3.41 -23.00 -19.52
N ARG A 85 4.62 -23.14 -20.05
CA ARG A 85 5.89 -22.71 -19.44
C ARG A 85 6.36 -21.35 -19.96
N ALA A 86 5.52 -20.58 -20.65
CA ALA A 86 5.88 -19.26 -21.14
C ALA A 86 5.97 -18.23 -20.01
N LEU A 87 6.93 -17.32 -20.14
CA LEU A 87 7.16 -16.18 -19.27
C LEU A 87 6.93 -14.88 -20.06
N ASP A 88 6.80 -13.78 -19.32
CA ASP A 88 6.66 -12.45 -19.94
C ASP A 88 7.83 -12.14 -20.89
N GLY A 89 7.48 -11.68 -22.08
CA GLY A 89 8.36 -11.39 -23.20
C GLY A 89 8.66 -12.57 -24.13
N ASP A 90 8.38 -13.81 -23.74
CA ASP A 90 8.75 -14.97 -24.55
C ASP A 90 8.04 -14.98 -25.90
N LYS A 91 8.79 -15.34 -26.95
CA LYS A 91 8.27 -15.58 -28.28
C LYS A 91 7.76 -17.02 -28.37
N VAL A 92 6.49 -17.18 -28.66
CA VAL A 92 5.78 -18.45 -28.61
C VAL A 92 5.04 -18.76 -29.91
N VAL A 93 4.80 -20.04 -30.14
CA VAL A 93 3.75 -20.48 -31.08
C VAL A 93 2.48 -20.70 -30.31
N MET A 94 1.46 -19.94 -30.67
CA MET A 94 0.15 -19.97 -30.07
C MET A 94 -0.83 -20.71 -30.98
N HIS A 95 -1.63 -21.60 -30.41
CA HIS A 95 -2.80 -22.19 -31.05
C HIS A 95 -4.02 -21.33 -30.74
N ILE A 96 -4.75 -20.90 -31.77
CA ILE A 96 -5.95 -20.07 -31.61
C ILE A 96 -7.14 -20.98 -31.30
N CYS A 97 -7.82 -20.72 -30.18
CA CYS A 97 -8.98 -21.47 -29.71
C CYS A 97 -10.28 -20.85 -30.22
N SER A 98 -11.35 -21.64 -30.31
CA SER A 98 -12.71 -21.11 -30.50
C SER A 98 -13.24 -20.44 -29.23
N GLU A 99 -14.19 -19.50 -29.33
CA GLU A 99 -14.75 -18.77 -28.17
C GLU A 99 -15.34 -19.71 -27.11
N THR A 100 -16.04 -20.78 -27.55
CA THR A 100 -16.61 -21.81 -26.67
C THR A 100 -15.56 -22.62 -25.89
N GLU A 101 -14.37 -22.83 -26.46
CA GLU A 101 -13.24 -23.51 -25.77
C GLU A 101 -12.46 -22.55 -24.85
N GLY A 102 -12.62 -21.24 -25.04
CA GLY A 102 -11.96 -20.16 -24.30
C GLY A 102 -12.59 -19.86 -22.94
N GLU A 103 -13.94 -19.80 -22.89
CA GLU A 103 -14.74 -19.35 -21.74
C GLU A 103 -15.03 -20.42 -20.67
N SER A 104 -15.01 -21.71 -21.05
CA SER A 104 -15.47 -22.84 -20.21
C SER A 104 -14.72 -23.07 -18.87
N GLU A 105 -13.64 -22.32 -18.57
CA GLU A 105 -12.81 -22.54 -17.36
C GLU A 105 -12.80 -21.38 -16.35
N THR A 106 -13.61 -20.33 -16.54
CA THR A 106 -13.80 -19.23 -15.55
C THR A 106 -15.22 -19.28 -14.97
N LEU A 107 -15.37 -19.57 -13.66
CA LEU A 107 -16.64 -19.62 -12.89
C LEU A 107 -17.52 -18.35 -13.00
N PRO A 108 -18.73 -18.36 -12.39
CA PRO A 108 -20.03 -18.76 -12.93
C PRO A 108 -20.67 -17.68 -13.82
N GLN A 109 -21.61 -18.10 -14.68
CA GLN A 109 -22.36 -17.23 -15.59
C GLN A 109 -23.05 -16.06 -14.86
N THR A 110 -22.51 -14.86 -14.98
CA THR A 110 -23.30 -13.63 -14.95
C THR A 110 -23.57 -13.21 -16.40
N GLN A 111 -24.79 -12.71 -16.62
CA GLN A 111 -25.50 -12.64 -17.90
C GLN A 111 -24.66 -12.11 -19.07
N ALA A 112 -24.84 -12.79 -20.21
CA ALA A 112 -24.24 -12.47 -21.50
C ALA A 112 -24.70 -11.09 -21.97
N ASP A 113 -23.74 -10.17 -22.08
CA ASP A 113 -23.95 -8.82 -22.58
C ASP A 113 -23.63 -8.79 -24.09
N ILE A 114 -24.65 -8.54 -24.90
CA ILE A 114 -24.64 -8.60 -26.37
C ILE A 114 -24.08 -7.28 -26.91
N SER A 115 -22.77 -7.05 -26.79
CA SER A 115 -22.05 -6.01 -27.57
C SER A 115 -20.51 -6.02 -27.42
N LYS A 116 -19.90 -7.06 -26.85
CA LYS A 116 -18.43 -7.10 -26.70
C LYS A 116 -17.73 -7.52 -28.01
N PRO A 117 -16.60 -6.89 -28.39
CA PRO A 117 -15.78 -7.37 -29.50
C PRO A 117 -15.37 -8.83 -29.24
N THR A 118 -15.47 -9.67 -30.27
CA THR A 118 -15.10 -11.09 -30.24
C THR A 118 -13.70 -11.26 -29.65
N LYS A 119 -13.61 -11.84 -28.45
CA LYS A 119 -12.33 -11.98 -27.74
C LYS A 119 -11.59 -13.18 -28.31
N LEU A 120 -10.39 -12.95 -28.84
CA LEU A 120 -9.56 -14.04 -29.35
C LEU A 120 -8.87 -14.76 -28.17
N TYR A 121 -9.03 -16.07 -28.07
CA TYR A 121 -8.37 -16.90 -27.06
C TYR A 121 -7.26 -17.76 -27.68
N GLY A 122 -6.22 -18.05 -26.89
CA GLY A 122 -5.12 -18.89 -27.37
C GLY A 122 -4.43 -19.70 -26.28
N GLU A 123 -3.79 -20.78 -26.72
CA GLU A 123 -2.98 -21.68 -25.91
C GLU A 123 -1.55 -21.72 -26.44
N VAL A 124 -0.57 -21.63 -25.53
CA VAL A 124 0.85 -21.72 -25.86
C VAL A 124 1.20 -23.17 -26.17
N THR A 125 1.60 -23.44 -27.41
CA THR A 125 2.02 -24.79 -27.84
C THR A 125 3.52 -25.00 -27.73
N HIS A 126 4.30 -23.95 -27.98
CA HIS A 126 5.75 -24.01 -27.97
C HIS A 126 6.37 -22.65 -27.64
N VAL A 127 7.51 -22.65 -26.97
CA VAL A 127 8.32 -21.43 -26.76
C VAL A 127 9.46 -21.46 -27.77
N LEU A 128 9.46 -20.53 -28.72
CA LEU A 128 10.48 -20.41 -29.77
C LEU A 128 11.75 -19.77 -29.22
N GLU A 129 11.61 -18.62 -28.56
CA GLU A 129 12.72 -17.82 -28.06
C GLU A 129 12.36 -17.28 -26.67
N ARG A 130 13.32 -17.33 -25.73
CA ARG A 130 13.16 -16.77 -24.38
C ARG A 130 13.63 -15.33 -24.36
N TYR A 131 12.82 -14.42 -23.84
CA TYR A 131 13.18 -12.99 -23.79
C TYR A 131 14.30 -12.71 -22.80
N VAL A 132 14.17 -13.24 -21.59
CA VAL A 132 15.24 -13.25 -20.60
C VAL A 132 15.54 -14.71 -20.30
N ASN A 133 16.81 -15.09 -20.33
CA ASN A 133 17.21 -16.43 -19.91
C ASN A 133 16.73 -16.62 -18.45
N PRO A 134 15.77 -17.54 -18.20
CA PRO A 134 15.13 -17.65 -16.90
C PRO A 134 16.11 -17.96 -15.78
N LYS A 135 17.28 -18.53 -16.10
CA LYS A 135 18.33 -18.86 -15.13
C LYS A 135 18.94 -17.64 -14.43
N PHE A 136 18.79 -16.43 -14.99
CA PHE A 136 19.18 -15.18 -14.32
C PHE A 136 18.13 -14.71 -13.30
N ARG A 137 16.90 -15.25 -13.32
CA ARG A 137 15.83 -14.81 -12.43
C ARG A 137 16.02 -15.38 -11.02
N LYS A 138 16.01 -14.47 -10.05
CA LYS A 138 16.06 -14.73 -8.62
C LYS A 138 14.65 -14.62 -8.04
N PHE A 139 14.35 -15.50 -7.10
CA PHE A 139 13.09 -15.50 -6.37
C PHE A 139 13.39 -15.56 -4.88
N VAL A 140 12.79 -14.66 -4.12
CA VAL A 140 12.78 -14.75 -2.66
C VAL A 140 11.69 -15.73 -2.26
N CYS A 141 12.06 -16.81 -1.57
CA CYS A 141 11.17 -17.91 -1.21
C CYS A 141 11.23 -18.26 0.27
N THR A 142 10.13 -18.75 0.81
CA THR A 142 10.05 -19.52 2.06
C THR A 142 9.93 -21.02 1.75
N ILE A 143 9.94 -21.85 2.78
CA ILE A 143 9.68 -23.29 2.65
C ILE A 143 8.20 -23.55 2.91
N ASP A 144 7.58 -24.39 2.08
CA ASP A 144 6.23 -24.89 2.30
C ASP A 144 6.15 -25.61 3.67
N PRO A 145 5.38 -25.09 4.64
CA PRO A 145 5.37 -25.63 6.01
C PRO A 145 4.80 -27.05 6.05
N ASP A 146 3.83 -27.34 5.19
CA ASP A 146 3.09 -28.60 5.14
C ASP A 146 3.89 -29.73 4.48
N ARG A 147 5.07 -29.41 3.93
CA ARG A 147 5.92 -30.35 3.21
C ARG A 147 7.31 -30.48 3.83
N TYR A 148 7.81 -31.71 3.85
CA TYR A 148 9.16 -32.03 4.35
C TYR A 148 10.23 -31.98 3.25
N ASP A 149 9.83 -31.81 1.99
CA ASP A 149 10.72 -31.93 0.85
C ASP A 149 11.41 -30.63 0.42
N GLY A 150 11.28 -29.59 1.25
CA GLY A 150 11.89 -28.29 0.99
C GLY A 150 11.28 -27.54 -0.19
N PHE A 151 10.02 -27.85 -0.52
CA PHE A 151 9.31 -27.18 -1.60
C PHE A 151 9.32 -25.67 -1.39
N MET A 152 9.79 -24.93 -2.40
CA MET A 152 10.06 -23.49 -2.30
C MET A 152 8.82 -22.71 -2.72
N CYS A 153 8.37 -21.84 -1.83
CA CYS A 153 7.22 -20.96 -2.03
C CYS A 153 7.72 -19.53 -2.21
N PRO A 154 7.67 -18.96 -3.43
CA PRO A 154 7.97 -17.55 -3.63
C PRO A 154 7.07 -16.66 -2.75
N VAL A 155 7.66 -15.63 -2.15
CA VAL A 155 6.91 -14.61 -1.39
C VAL A 155 5.93 -13.88 -2.32
N ASP A 156 6.33 -13.63 -3.57
CA ASP A 156 5.40 -13.22 -4.62
C ASP A 156 4.57 -14.41 -5.14
N SER A 157 3.32 -14.48 -4.68
CA SER A 157 2.36 -15.53 -5.06
C SER A 157 2.03 -15.63 -6.56
N SER A 158 2.37 -14.60 -7.36
CA SER A 158 2.22 -14.65 -8.82
C SER A 158 3.22 -15.63 -9.48
N SER A 159 4.36 -15.84 -8.81
CA SER A 159 5.44 -16.72 -9.29
C SER A 159 5.16 -18.20 -8.98
N PRO A 160 5.58 -19.13 -9.85
CA PRO A 160 5.37 -20.55 -9.62
C PRO A 160 6.22 -21.05 -8.45
N ARG A 161 5.63 -21.91 -7.60
CA ARG A 161 6.38 -22.69 -6.59
C ARG A 161 7.44 -23.56 -7.27
N MET A 162 8.52 -23.88 -6.56
CA MET A 162 9.70 -24.54 -7.13
C MET A 162 10.14 -25.77 -6.33
N PHE A 163 10.60 -26.81 -7.04
CA PHE A 163 11.32 -27.91 -6.41
C PHE A 163 12.80 -27.56 -6.24
N PRO A 164 13.40 -27.66 -5.04
CA PRO A 164 14.83 -27.40 -4.88
C PRO A 164 15.68 -28.52 -5.48
N MET A 165 16.77 -28.16 -6.14
CA MET A 165 17.80 -29.08 -6.62
C MET A 165 18.56 -29.72 -5.45
N GLY A 166 18.93 -30.99 -5.57
CA GLY A 166 19.63 -31.72 -4.51
C GLY A 166 18.72 -32.24 -3.39
N ARG A 167 17.39 -32.24 -3.60
CA ARG A 167 16.40 -32.84 -2.71
C ARG A 167 16.78 -34.27 -2.34
N GLN A 168 16.93 -34.54 -1.03
CA GLN A 168 17.11 -35.92 -0.54
C GLN A 168 15.75 -36.63 -0.54
N LYS A 169 15.67 -37.76 -1.26
CA LYS A 169 14.41 -38.49 -1.54
C LYS A 169 14.08 -39.62 -0.57
N LYS A 170 14.88 -39.86 0.47
CA LYS A 170 14.66 -40.99 1.38
C LYS A 170 14.80 -40.57 2.83
N LYS A 171 13.80 -40.96 3.63
CA LYS A 171 13.97 -41.30 5.05
C LYS A 171 15.19 -42.22 5.15
N GLN A 172 16.32 -41.74 5.66
CA GLN A 172 17.26 -42.66 6.29
C GLN A 172 16.66 -43.05 7.64
N GLU A 173 16.65 -44.33 7.99
CA GLU A 173 16.24 -44.77 9.33
C GLU A 173 17.05 -43.99 10.37
N GLY A 174 16.37 -43.24 11.23
CA GLY A 174 16.98 -42.35 12.22
C GLY A 174 17.13 -40.87 11.84
N GLN A 175 16.61 -40.41 10.69
CA GLN A 175 16.59 -38.98 10.36
C GLN A 175 15.52 -38.20 11.15
N ASP A 176 15.96 -37.12 11.78
CA ASP A 176 15.14 -36.18 12.55
C ASP A 176 14.06 -35.54 11.65
N VAL A 177 12.79 -35.92 11.85
CA VAL A 177 11.61 -35.50 11.04
C VAL A 177 11.34 -33.99 11.17
N THR A 178 12.04 -33.31 12.07
CA THR A 178 11.78 -31.94 12.54
C THR A 178 12.49 -30.86 11.75
N THR A 179 13.44 -31.25 10.90
CA THR A 179 14.24 -30.29 10.14
C THR A 179 14.21 -30.59 8.65
N THR A 180 13.97 -29.55 7.85
CA THR A 180 14.13 -29.63 6.39
C THR A 180 15.58 -29.31 6.06
N ARG A 181 16.27 -30.23 5.37
CA ARG A 181 17.65 -30.03 4.92
C ARG A 181 17.67 -29.54 3.46
N LEU A 182 18.31 -28.39 3.24
CA LEU A 182 18.45 -27.76 1.92
C LEU A 182 19.92 -27.64 1.54
N GLN A 183 20.25 -28.06 0.31
CA GLN A 183 21.57 -27.82 -0.26
C GLN A 183 21.64 -26.40 -0.83
N ILE A 184 22.59 -25.62 -0.34
CA ILE A 184 22.92 -24.30 -0.86
C ILE A 184 24.03 -24.44 -1.91
N TYR A 185 23.93 -23.69 -2.99
CA TYR A 185 24.88 -23.69 -4.10
C TYR A 185 25.51 -22.31 -4.30
N LYS A 186 26.80 -22.29 -4.59
CA LYS A 186 27.48 -21.11 -5.14
C LYS A 186 27.32 -21.10 -6.66
N ILE A 187 27.03 -19.93 -7.20
CA ILE A 187 26.97 -19.69 -8.63
C ILE A 187 28.29 -19.06 -9.07
N ARG A 188 28.95 -19.67 -10.05
CA ARG A 188 30.01 -19.02 -10.81
C ARG A 188 29.58 -18.89 -12.27
N ILE A 189 29.91 -17.75 -12.88
CA ILE A 189 29.76 -17.56 -14.31
C ILE A 189 31.14 -17.83 -14.93
N GLN A 190 31.27 -18.93 -15.66
CA GLN A 190 32.47 -19.27 -16.43
C GLN A 190 32.09 -19.33 -17.90
N GLU A 191 32.76 -18.54 -18.75
CA GLU A 191 32.51 -18.52 -20.21
C GLU A 191 31.02 -18.34 -20.59
N ASN A 192 30.31 -17.49 -19.84
CA ASN A 192 28.87 -17.26 -19.97
C ASN A 192 27.98 -18.47 -19.60
N ARG A 193 28.46 -19.34 -18.71
CA ARG A 193 27.74 -20.51 -18.19
C ARG A 193 27.66 -20.49 -16.68
N PHE A 194 26.49 -20.85 -16.17
CA PHE A 194 26.28 -21.03 -14.74
C PHE A 194 26.81 -22.39 -14.29
N VAL A 195 27.85 -22.35 -13.46
CA VAL A 195 28.37 -23.51 -12.72
C VAL A 195 27.84 -23.45 -11.31
N PHE A 196 27.19 -24.53 -10.86
CA PHE A 196 26.60 -24.64 -9.54
C PHE A 196 27.45 -25.58 -8.67
N GLU A 197 28.20 -25.00 -7.76
CA GLU A 197 29.04 -25.73 -6.80
C GLU A 197 28.26 -25.91 -5.50
N LYS A 198 28.26 -27.12 -4.94
CA LYS A 198 27.67 -27.36 -3.61
C LYS A 198 28.49 -26.59 -2.58
N ASP A 199 27.84 -25.70 -1.84
CA ASP A 199 28.48 -24.93 -0.78
C ASP A 199 28.30 -25.61 0.58
N ARG A 200 27.06 -25.61 1.09
CA ARG A 200 26.73 -26.17 2.41
C ARG A 200 25.30 -26.68 2.47
N ILE A 201 24.99 -27.50 3.46
CA ILE A 201 23.62 -27.91 3.77
C ILE A 201 23.12 -27.08 4.95
N VAL A 202 21.94 -26.48 4.81
CA VAL A 202 21.25 -25.78 5.90
C VAL A 202 20.08 -26.63 6.36
N SER A 203 19.97 -26.82 7.67
CA SER A 203 18.83 -27.48 8.32
C SER A 203 17.92 -26.41 8.90
N VAL A 204 16.65 -26.42 8.49
CA VAL A 204 15.64 -25.45 8.94
C VAL A 204 14.64 -26.17 9.82
N SER A 205 14.43 -25.68 11.04
CA SER A 205 13.44 -26.25 11.96
C SER A 205 12.02 -26.09 11.40
N TYR A 206 11.08 -26.91 11.86
CA TYR A 206 9.67 -26.76 11.50
C TYR A 206 9.12 -25.36 11.79
N GLN A 207 9.53 -24.76 12.91
CA GLN A 207 9.08 -23.43 13.36
C GLN A 207 9.58 -22.32 12.44
N ASP A 208 10.79 -22.48 11.89
CA ASP A 208 11.42 -21.45 11.06
C ASP A 208 11.01 -21.54 9.59
N LYS A 209 10.44 -22.66 9.11
CA LYS A 209 10.12 -22.87 7.68
C LYS A 209 9.33 -21.72 7.05
N PHE A 210 8.36 -21.18 7.80
CA PHE A 210 7.45 -20.16 7.31
C PHE A 210 8.12 -18.78 7.21
N ASN A 211 9.15 -18.51 8.02
CA ASN A 211 9.79 -17.19 8.11
C ASN A 211 11.22 -17.16 7.57
N GLN A 212 11.88 -18.32 7.42
CA GLN A 212 13.21 -18.40 6.87
C GLN A 212 13.17 -18.14 5.36
N LEU A 213 13.87 -17.09 4.94
CA LEU A 213 13.95 -16.66 3.56
C LEU A 213 15.16 -17.26 2.83
N PHE A 214 14.97 -17.51 1.54
CA PHE A 214 15.99 -18.03 0.64
C PHE A 214 15.97 -17.29 -0.69
N VAL A 215 17.14 -17.15 -1.31
CA VAL A 215 17.21 -16.81 -2.74
C VAL A 215 17.25 -18.11 -3.52
N VAL A 216 16.28 -18.27 -4.42
CA VAL A 216 16.15 -19.41 -5.32
C VAL A 216 16.30 -18.92 -6.74
N HIS A 217 17.30 -19.43 -7.46
CA HIS A 217 17.46 -19.19 -8.89
C HIS A 217 16.64 -20.22 -9.65
N TYR A 218 15.93 -19.79 -10.68
CA TYR A 218 15.28 -20.73 -11.59
C TYR A 218 16.36 -21.57 -12.30
N TYR A 219 16.13 -22.87 -12.41
CA TYR A 219 17.03 -23.75 -13.16
C TYR A 219 16.39 -24.23 -14.46
N GLU A 220 15.31 -25.01 -14.36
CA GLU A 220 14.65 -25.58 -15.53
C GLU A 220 13.22 -26.02 -15.20
N TRP A 221 12.31 -25.87 -16.16
CA TRP A 221 10.95 -26.41 -16.09
C TRP A 221 10.80 -27.56 -17.09
N PHE A 222 10.98 -28.79 -16.60
CA PHE A 222 10.90 -29.99 -17.43
C PHE A 222 9.50 -30.22 -17.99
N LYS A 223 9.42 -30.89 -19.15
CA LYS A 223 8.14 -31.28 -19.76
C LYS A 223 7.41 -32.26 -18.83
N ASN A 224 6.08 -32.13 -18.72
CA ASN A 224 5.21 -32.94 -17.86
C ASN A 224 5.41 -32.78 -16.34
N THR A 225 6.10 -31.73 -15.88
CA THR A 225 6.18 -31.41 -14.45
C THR A 225 5.31 -30.18 -14.12
N PRO A 226 4.51 -30.21 -13.05
CA PRO A 226 3.62 -29.09 -12.70
C PRO A 226 4.36 -27.85 -12.19
N TYR A 227 5.61 -27.99 -11.75
CA TYR A 227 6.41 -26.92 -11.15
C TYR A 227 7.85 -26.94 -11.67
N PRO A 228 8.48 -25.76 -11.84
CA PRO A 228 9.90 -25.66 -12.19
C PRO A 228 10.82 -26.17 -11.08
N MET A 229 12.05 -26.52 -11.47
CA MET A 229 13.16 -26.78 -10.57
C MET A 229 13.93 -25.48 -10.31
N GLY A 230 14.30 -25.26 -9.05
CA GLY A 230 15.08 -24.10 -8.60
C GLY A 230 16.33 -24.53 -7.83
N ILE A 231 17.31 -23.63 -7.78
CA ILE A 231 18.57 -23.81 -7.07
C ILE A 231 18.63 -22.79 -5.94
N VAL A 232 18.76 -23.28 -4.71
CA VAL A 232 18.88 -22.43 -3.53
C VAL A 232 20.31 -21.93 -3.45
N THR A 233 20.50 -20.61 -3.43
CA THR A 233 21.84 -20.01 -3.48
C THR A 233 22.21 -19.22 -2.25
N GLU A 234 21.22 -18.70 -1.54
CA GLU A 234 21.46 -17.87 -0.37
C GLU A 234 20.37 -18.14 0.67
N VAL A 235 20.75 -18.05 1.94
CA VAL A 235 19.84 -17.98 3.07
C VAL A 235 19.83 -16.53 3.51
N LEU A 236 18.66 -15.90 3.46
CA LEU A 236 18.50 -14.50 3.84
C LEU A 236 18.14 -14.41 5.33
N PRO A 237 18.66 -13.40 6.05
CA PRO A 237 18.18 -13.11 7.39
C PRO A 237 16.69 -12.70 7.34
N PRO A 238 15.97 -12.76 8.47
CA PRO A 238 14.63 -12.17 8.55
C PRO A 238 14.68 -10.67 8.25
N CYS A 239 13.54 -10.13 7.82
CA CYS A 239 13.37 -8.70 7.56
C CYS A 239 13.18 -7.91 8.87
N ASP A 240 14.18 -7.91 9.73
CA ASP A 240 14.14 -7.36 11.10
C ASP A 240 14.81 -5.99 11.27
N SER A 241 15.36 -5.44 10.19
CA SER A 241 16.03 -4.14 10.16
C SER A 241 15.86 -3.47 8.80
N LEU A 242 16.07 -2.15 8.74
CA LEU A 242 15.95 -1.39 7.48
C LEU A 242 16.91 -1.91 6.40
N SER A 243 18.15 -2.26 6.76
CA SER A 243 19.15 -2.75 5.80
C SER A 243 18.79 -4.12 5.23
N ASN A 244 18.46 -5.09 6.11
CA ASN A 244 18.04 -6.43 5.70
C ASN A 244 16.75 -6.37 4.88
N GLY A 245 15.76 -5.61 5.35
CA GLY A 245 14.49 -5.47 4.67
C GLY A 245 14.62 -4.77 3.33
N LEU A 246 15.43 -3.72 3.19
CA LEU A 246 15.71 -3.10 1.90
C LEU A 246 16.36 -4.08 0.92
N LYS A 247 17.34 -4.86 1.37
CA LYS A 247 17.96 -5.91 0.54
C LYS A 247 16.93 -6.93 0.06
N ILE A 248 16.05 -7.41 0.94
CA ILE A 248 14.99 -8.37 0.62
C ILE A 248 14.01 -7.76 -0.39
N LEU A 249 13.51 -6.54 -0.13
CA LEU A 249 12.57 -5.87 -1.02
C LEU A 249 13.18 -5.61 -2.40
N LYS A 250 14.45 -5.19 -2.47
CA LYS A 250 15.17 -5.05 -3.75
C LYS A 250 15.23 -6.37 -4.52
N LEU A 251 15.57 -7.47 -3.84
CA LEU A 251 15.56 -8.82 -4.44
C LEU A 251 14.17 -9.25 -4.91
N MET A 252 13.12 -9.01 -4.12
CA MET A 252 11.73 -9.34 -4.47
C MET A 252 11.26 -8.61 -5.73
N HIS A 253 11.69 -7.37 -5.92
CA HIS A 253 11.29 -6.53 -7.04
C HIS A 253 12.27 -6.60 -8.23
N GLY A 254 13.39 -7.33 -8.10
CA GLY A 254 14.43 -7.44 -9.12
C GLY A 254 15.19 -6.14 -9.34
N VAL A 255 15.39 -5.35 -8.28
CA VAL A 255 16.11 -4.07 -8.30
C VAL A 255 17.60 -4.31 -8.11
N GLU A 256 18.41 -3.79 -9.03
CA GLU A 256 19.88 -3.86 -8.97
C GLU A 256 20.49 -2.50 -8.64
N ASP A 257 21.33 -2.46 -7.61
CA ASP A 257 21.99 -1.22 -7.16
C ASP A 257 23.24 -0.88 -7.98
N SER A 258 24.01 -1.89 -8.37
CA SER A 258 25.26 -1.70 -9.09
C SER A 258 25.03 -1.51 -10.59
N TRP A 259 25.75 -0.58 -11.19
CA TRP A 259 25.92 -0.50 -12.63
C TRP A 259 27.03 -1.46 -13.10
N PRO A 260 26.88 -2.10 -14.27
CA PRO A 260 27.95 -2.90 -14.85
C PRO A 260 29.23 -2.06 -15.06
N GLN A 261 30.37 -2.55 -14.57
CA GLN A 261 31.66 -1.83 -14.67
C GLN A 261 32.17 -1.68 -16.11
N GLU A 262 31.68 -2.50 -17.03
CA GLU A 262 32.10 -2.55 -18.42
C GLU A 262 31.51 -1.41 -19.28
N ILE A 263 30.53 -0.66 -18.75
CA ILE A 263 29.90 0.44 -19.50
C ILE A 263 30.82 1.66 -19.46
N GLU A 264 31.45 1.95 -20.59
CA GLU A 264 32.32 3.13 -20.75
C GLU A 264 31.51 4.43 -20.65
N MET A 265 32.02 5.37 -19.85
CA MET A 265 31.44 6.71 -19.68
C MET A 265 32.25 7.73 -20.47
N ASN A 266 31.65 8.26 -21.55
CA ASN A 266 32.29 9.26 -22.42
C ASN A 266 32.33 10.68 -21.84
N PHE A 267 31.85 10.87 -20.61
CA PHE A 267 31.74 12.17 -19.96
C PHE A 267 32.40 12.10 -18.58
N THR A 268 32.90 13.25 -18.13
CA THR A 268 33.45 13.44 -16.78
C THR A 268 32.71 14.58 -16.08
N ASP A 269 32.88 14.71 -14.77
CA ASP A 269 32.32 15.82 -13.98
C ASP A 269 32.85 17.20 -14.42
N SER A 270 34.01 17.23 -15.08
CA SER A 270 34.64 18.42 -15.66
C SER A 270 34.09 18.82 -17.03
N TRP A 271 33.08 18.11 -17.57
CA TRP A 271 32.49 18.42 -18.87
C TRP A 271 31.88 19.82 -18.88
N LYS A 272 32.06 20.54 -20.01
CA LYS A 272 31.51 21.87 -20.25
C LYS A 272 30.68 21.88 -21.52
N ILE A 273 29.66 22.72 -21.55
CA ILE A 273 28.79 22.88 -22.71
C ILE A 273 29.61 23.40 -23.91
N PRO A 274 29.63 22.67 -25.04
CA PRO A 274 30.32 23.13 -26.24
C PRO A 274 29.75 24.43 -26.78
N ALA A 275 30.60 25.30 -27.34
CA ALA A 275 30.17 26.57 -27.93
C ALA A 275 29.10 26.39 -29.02
N ALA A 276 29.19 25.33 -29.82
CA ALA A 276 28.19 25.00 -30.84
C ALA A 276 26.79 24.73 -30.26
N GLU A 277 26.70 24.13 -29.07
CA GLU A 277 25.42 23.93 -28.38
C GLU A 277 24.87 25.24 -27.82
N LEU A 278 25.73 26.16 -27.36
CA LEU A 278 25.30 27.50 -26.96
C LEU A 278 24.74 28.28 -28.16
N THR A 279 25.41 28.24 -29.30
CA THR A 279 24.95 28.90 -30.54
C THR A 279 23.66 28.28 -31.07
N GLY A 280 23.57 26.94 -31.11
CA GLY A 280 22.37 26.24 -31.57
C GLY A 280 21.15 26.38 -30.66
N ARG A 281 21.32 26.92 -29.45
CA ARG A 281 20.26 27.18 -28.46
C ARG A 281 20.14 28.66 -28.11
N ALA A 282 20.69 29.55 -28.94
CA ALA A 282 20.73 30.98 -28.65
C ALA A 282 19.32 31.61 -28.46
N CYS A 283 18.31 31.10 -29.18
CA CYS A 283 16.91 31.51 -28.99
C CYS A 283 16.32 31.10 -27.62
N GLY A 284 16.95 30.16 -26.92
CA GLY A 284 16.56 29.64 -25.61
C GLY A 284 17.63 29.82 -24.54
N ASP A 285 18.37 30.93 -24.56
CA ASP A 285 19.36 31.23 -23.52
C ASP A 285 18.71 31.94 -22.32
N PHE A 286 18.42 31.17 -21.26
CA PHE A 286 17.81 31.64 -20.02
C PHE A 286 18.84 31.81 -18.88
N ARG A 287 20.14 31.74 -19.16
CA ARG A 287 21.17 31.79 -18.10
C ARG A 287 21.21 33.12 -17.33
N LYS A 288 20.65 34.19 -17.91
CA LYS A 288 20.53 35.51 -17.28
C LYS A 288 19.15 35.78 -16.65
N LYS A 289 18.29 34.77 -16.62
CA LYS A 289 16.94 34.84 -16.03
C LYS A 289 16.95 34.17 -14.65
N ASP A 290 16.03 34.59 -13.79
CA ASP A 290 15.91 34.11 -12.41
C ASP A 290 15.18 32.75 -12.36
N VAL A 291 15.78 31.73 -12.98
CA VAL A 291 15.27 30.35 -13.02
C VAL A 291 15.50 29.67 -11.67
N PHE A 292 14.52 28.94 -11.13
CA PHE A 292 14.62 28.24 -9.85
C PHE A 292 14.07 26.81 -9.93
N THR A 293 14.43 25.95 -8.97
CA THR A 293 13.85 24.60 -8.84
C THR A 293 13.09 24.45 -7.52
N VAL A 294 12.16 23.49 -7.44
CA VAL A 294 11.40 23.16 -6.22
C VAL A 294 11.42 21.65 -6.04
N ASP A 295 12.06 21.18 -4.98
CA ASP A 295 12.35 19.77 -4.77
C ASP A 295 12.28 19.37 -3.29
N LEU A 296 12.51 18.08 -2.98
CA LEU A 296 12.71 17.63 -1.60
C LEU A 296 14.07 18.14 -1.05
N PRO A 297 14.22 18.40 0.27
CA PRO A 297 15.42 19.00 0.86
C PRO A 297 16.75 18.33 0.49
N ASP A 298 16.76 17.00 0.44
CA ASP A 298 17.95 16.18 0.16
C ASP A 298 18.09 15.80 -1.33
N SER A 299 17.19 16.25 -2.20
CA SER A 299 17.19 15.86 -3.61
C SER A 299 18.42 16.41 -4.33
N GLN A 300 19.10 15.55 -5.09
CA GLN A 300 20.26 15.90 -5.92
C GLN A 300 20.00 15.69 -7.41
N ASN A 301 18.90 15.05 -7.78
CA ASN A 301 18.51 14.76 -9.16
C ASN A 301 17.33 15.61 -9.59
N LEU A 302 17.61 16.90 -9.81
CA LEU A 302 16.61 17.92 -10.13
C LEU A 302 16.31 17.87 -11.63
N ASP A 303 15.13 17.35 -12.00
CA ASP A 303 14.71 17.16 -13.39
C ASP A 303 14.24 18.46 -14.05
N ASN A 304 13.62 19.35 -13.28
CA ASN A 304 12.83 20.47 -13.79
C ASN A 304 13.16 21.77 -13.05
N ALA A 305 13.03 22.88 -13.77
CA ALA A 305 13.17 24.24 -13.27
C ALA A 305 12.07 25.13 -13.85
N LEU A 306 11.74 26.20 -13.14
CA LEU A 306 10.65 27.11 -13.43
C LEU A 306 11.17 28.55 -13.53
N HIS A 307 10.51 29.33 -14.38
CA HIS A 307 10.71 30.77 -14.49
C HIS A 307 9.40 31.43 -14.89
N VAL A 308 9.08 32.54 -14.25
CA VAL A 308 7.88 33.35 -14.51
C VAL A 308 8.29 34.78 -14.78
N GLU A 309 7.84 35.32 -15.90
CA GLU A 309 8.11 36.69 -16.33
C GLU A 309 6.80 37.44 -16.53
N ASN A 310 6.68 38.60 -15.89
CA ASN A 310 5.58 39.52 -16.12
C ASN A 310 5.94 40.47 -17.26
N LEU A 311 5.14 40.46 -18.32
CA LEU A 311 5.35 41.28 -19.51
C LEU A 311 4.79 42.69 -19.31
N THR A 312 5.25 43.64 -20.13
CA THR A 312 4.88 45.06 -20.02
C THR A 312 3.39 45.34 -20.19
N ASP A 313 2.64 44.41 -20.80
CA ASP A 313 1.20 44.49 -21.03
C ASP A 313 0.37 43.74 -19.97
N GLY A 314 1.01 43.26 -18.90
CA GLY A 314 0.38 42.53 -17.80
C GLY A 314 0.13 41.04 -18.09
N ARG A 315 0.60 40.52 -19.23
CA ARG A 315 0.60 39.07 -19.50
C ARG A 315 1.71 38.38 -18.72
N LEU A 316 1.49 37.11 -18.40
CA LEU A 316 2.50 36.27 -17.74
C LEU A 316 3.08 35.28 -18.74
N ARG A 317 4.40 35.13 -18.74
CA ARG A 317 5.10 34.05 -19.43
C ARG A 317 5.63 33.07 -18.40
N VAL A 318 5.15 31.83 -18.43
CA VAL A 318 5.64 30.75 -17.57
C VAL A 318 6.50 29.82 -18.42
N SER A 319 7.75 29.62 -18.02
CA SER A 319 8.71 28.77 -18.71
C SER A 319 9.04 27.56 -17.83
N VAL A 320 8.97 26.36 -18.42
CA VAL A 320 9.29 25.10 -17.78
C VAL A 320 10.49 24.50 -18.47
N HIS A 321 11.57 24.29 -17.73
CA HIS A 321 12.86 23.84 -18.26
C HIS A 321 13.16 22.44 -17.74
N ILE A 322 13.24 21.44 -18.62
CA ILE A 322 13.50 20.04 -18.26
C ILE A 322 14.92 19.65 -18.68
N ALA A 323 15.67 18.96 -17.83
CA ALA A 323 17.02 18.49 -18.11
C ALA A 323 17.11 17.71 -19.45
N ASP A 324 18.01 18.11 -20.35
CA ASP A 324 18.18 17.45 -21.66
C ASP A 324 19.07 16.21 -21.56
N VAL A 325 18.53 15.15 -20.98
CA VAL A 325 19.23 13.85 -20.83
C VAL A 325 19.52 13.21 -22.20
N SER A 326 18.70 13.50 -23.22
CA SER A 326 18.86 12.99 -24.59
C SER A 326 20.15 13.46 -25.27
N TYR A 327 20.71 14.58 -24.80
CA TYR A 327 22.02 15.03 -25.22
C TYR A 327 23.12 14.04 -24.82
N PHE A 328 23.08 13.54 -23.59
CA PHE A 328 24.12 12.67 -23.01
C PHE A 328 23.91 11.20 -23.35
N ILE A 329 22.68 10.70 -23.28
CA ILE A 329 22.36 9.29 -23.44
C ILE A 329 21.78 9.04 -24.83
N LYS A 330 22.60 8.53 -25.75
CA LYS A 330 22.21 8.27 -27.15
C LYS A 330 21.50 6.92 -27.31
N LYS A 331 20.46 6.85 -28.15
CA LYS A 331 19.75 5.60 -28.48
C LYS A 331 20.76 4.55 -28.93
N GLY A 332 20.68 3.34 -28.37
CA GLY A 332 21.51 2.20 -28.75
C GLY A 332 22.90 2.14 -28.10
N SER A 333 23.30 3.17 -27.35
CA SER A 333 24.50 3.12 -26.49
C SER A 333 24.33 2.11 -25.35
N ASP A 334 25.42 1.66 -24.72
CA ASP A 334 25.31 0.70 -23.62
C ASP A 334 24.66 1.32 -22.37
N LEU A 335 24.88 2.61 -22.13
CA LEU A 335 24.13 3.39 -21.12
C LEU A 335 22.63 3.38 -21.39
N ASP A 336 22.22 3.50 -22.66
CA ASP A 336 20.81 3.48 -23.05
C ASP A 336 20.17 2.10 -22.85
N LYS A 337 20.86 1.03 -23.22
CA LYS A 337 20.36 -0.35 -23.03
C LYS A 337 20.16 -0.67 -21.54
N GLU A 338 21.09 -0.24 -20.70
CA GLU A 338 20.99 -0.43 -19.25
C GLU A 338 19.89 0.46 -18.65
N ALA A 339 19.79 1.74 -19.06
CA ALA A 339 18.71 2.63 -18.64
C ALA A 339 17.34 2.12 -19.08
N SER A 340 17.23 1.54 -20.28
CA SER A 340 16.02 0.88 -20.78
C SER A 340 15.66 -0.34 -19.93
N THR A 341 16.65 -1.15 -19.57
CA THR A 341 16.47 -2.34 -18.71
C THR A 341 15.93 -1.95 -17.34
N ARG A 342 16.49 -0.90 -16.71
CA ARG A 342 16.03 -0.36 -15.42
C ARG A 342 14.67 0.34 -15.52
N ALA A 343 14.46 1.11 -16.59
CA ALA A 343 13.30 1.94 -16.94
C ALA A 343 12.87 3.04 -15.95
N ILE A 344 13.09 2.87 -14.65
CA ILE A 344 12.66 3.80 -13.60
C ILE A 344 13.62 3.75 -12.41
N THR A 345 13.78 4.87 -11.70
CA THR A 345 14.49 4.91 -10.41
C THR A 345 13.58 4.39 -9.29
N PHE A 346 14.10 3.50 -8.44
CA PHE A 346 13.39 2.99 -7.26
C PHE A 346 13.80 3.79 -6.02
N TYR A 347 12.84 4.48 -5.41
CA TYR A 347 13.06 5.28 -4.20
C TYR A 347 12.61 4.51 -2.95
N PRO A 348 13.48 4.29 -1.96
CA PRO A 348 13.05 3.86 -0.63
C PRO A 348 12.38 5.03 0.10
N CYS A 349 11.42 4.75 0.98
CA CYS A 349 10.69 5.80 1.71
C CYS A 349 11.46 6.41 2.90
N PHE A 350 12.63 5.91 3.23
CA PHE A 350 13.52 6.41 4.29
C PHE A 350 14.83 6.91 3.65
N HIS A 351 15.75 7.51 4.43
CA HIS A 351 17.09 7.96 3.97
C HIS A 351 18.00 6.78 3.54
N GLY A 352 17.53 5.93 2.64
CA GLY A 352 18.32 4.98 1.89
C GLY A 352 18.62 5.56 0.51
N GLU A 353 19.74 5.17 -0.08
CA GLU A 353 20.09 5.57 -1.43
C GLU A 353 19.08 5.00 -2.46
N PRO A 354 18.55 5.84 -3.37
CA PRO A 354 17.72 5.37 -4.46
C PRO A 354 18.51 4.44 -5.40
N SER A 355 17.85 3.42 -5.93
CA SER A 355 18.41 2.60 -7.01
C SER A 355 18.15 3.31 -8.35
N HIS A 356 19.13 4.11 -8.79
CA HIS A 356 18.98 5.02 -9.93
C HIS A 356 18.87 4.32 -11.29
N MET A 357 18.01 4.88 -12.14
CA MET A 357 17.88 4.53 -13.57
C MET A 357 19.10 4.96 -14.40
N LEU A 358 19.82 5.99 -13.97
CA LEU A 358 21.04 6.49 -14.60
C LEU A 358 22.19 6.51 -13.58
N PRO A 359 23.45 6.42 -14.01
CA PRO A 359 24.59 6.56 -13.11
C PRO A 359 24.61 7.92 -12.42
N SER A 360 25.19 7.99 -11.21
CA SER A 360 25.28 9.21 -10.40
C SER A 360 25.88 10.39 -11.16
N LEU A 361 26.90 10.15 -12.00
CA LEU A 361 27.49 11.16 -12.86
C LEU A 361 26.44 11.92 -13.70
N PHE A 362 25.44 11.22 -14.26
CA PHE A 362 24.39 11.86 -15.04
C PHE A 362 23.27 12.38 -14.16
N SER A 363 22.84 11.57 -13.18
CA SER A 363 21.64 11.86 -12.39
C SER A 363 21.83 12.98 -11.36
N THR A 364 23.01 13.15 -10.78
CA THR A 364 23.27 14.16 -9.73
C THR A 364 24.27 15.24 -10.13
N ILE A 365 25.04 15.04 -11.20
CA ILE A 365 26.09 15.99 -11.61
C ILE A 365 25.75 16.67 -12.94
N LEU A 366 25.74 15.92 -14.06
CA LEU A 366 25.69 16.51 -15.40
C LEU A 366 24.30 17.01 -15.82
N CYS A 367 23.24 16.21 -15.56
CA CYS A 367 21.88 16.56 -16.00
C CYS A 367 21.13 17.38 -14.95
N SER A 368 21.39 17.14 -13.68
CA SER A 368 20.68 17.79 -12.56
C SER A 368 20.79 19.31 -12.63
N LEU A 369 19.65 19.99 -12.48
CA LEU A 369 19.50 21.45 -12.57
C LEU A 369 19.93 22.18 -11.28
N LEU A 370 21.04 21.75 -10.69
CA LEU A 370 21.64 22.37 -9.51
C LEU A 370 21.95 23.86 -9.75
N PRO A 371 21.90 24.69 -8.69
CA PRO A 371 22.11 26.12 -8.82
C PRO A 371 23.53 26.48 -9.27
N SER A 372 23.66 27.65 -9.90
CA SER A 372 24.92 28.29 -10.32
C SER A 372 25.73 27.51 -11.36
N LYS A 373 25.10 26.60 -12.11
CA LYS A 373 25.75 25.86 -13.19
C LYS A 373 24.91 25.92 -14.47
N ASP A 374 25.56 26.17 -15.60
CA ASP A 374 24.93 26.11 -16.91
C ASP A 374 24.48 24.67 -17.22
N ARG A 375 23.23 24.50 -17.67
CA ARG A 375 22.62 23.20 -17.97
C ARG A 375 21.84 23.24 -19.27
N LEU A 376 21.99 22.16 -20.05
CA LEU A 376 21.19 21.94 -21.26
C LEU A 376 19.78 21.49 -20.87
N THR A 377 18.78 22.12 -21.45
CA THR A 377 17.37 21.82 -21.19
C THR A 377 16.54 21.76 -22.47
N LEU A 378 15.40 21.10 -22.38
CA LEU A 378 14.28 21.26 -23.31
C LEU A 378 13.22 22.10 -22.58
N SER A 379 12.81 23.21 -23.19
CA SER A 379 11.90 24.16 -22.57
C SER A 379 10.55 24.20 -23.25
N VAL A 380 9.51 24.42 -22.44
CA VAL A 380 8.15 24.71 -22.87
C VAL A 380 7.74 26.05 -22.27
N LEU A 381 7.35 27.00 -23.12
CA LEU A 381 6.98 28.36 -22.73
C LEU A 381 5.48 28.54 -22.97
N PHE A 382 4.79 28.97 -21.92
CA PHE A 382 3.37 29.25 -21.92
C PHE A 382 3.12 30.74 -21.78
N MET A 383 2.19 31.26 -22.59
CA MET A 383 1.70 32.63 -22.49
C MET A 383 0.34 32.64 -21.81
N PHE A 384 0.18 33.42 -20.76
CA PHE A 384 -1.08 33.59 -20.04
C PHE A 384 -1.54 35.04 -20.12
N ASP A 385 -2.86 35.22 -20.23
CA ASP A 385 -3.47 36.54 -20.09
C ASP A 385 -3.46 37.00 -18.62
N LYS A 386 -3.92 38.24 -18.39
CA LYS A 386 -4.03 38.84 -17.05
C LYS A 386 -4.99 38.09 -16.10
N ASN A 387 -5.84 37.21 -16.63
CA ASN A 387 -6.81 36.42 -15.87
C ASN A 387 -6.30 35.00 -15.58
N GLY A 388 -5.10 34.64 -16.07
CA GLY A 388 -4.52 33.30 -15.91
C GLY A 388 -4.95 32.29 -16.99
N THR A 389 -5.60 32.74 -18.06
CA THR A 389 -6.02 31.88 -19.19
C THR A 389 -4.86 31.65 -20.15
N LEU A 390 -4.65 30.40 -20.58
CA LEU A 390 -3.61 30.05 -21.55
C LEU A 390 -3.92 30.66 -22.92
N MET A 391 -2.93 31.29 -23.55
CA MET A 391 -3.02 31.97 -24.83
C MET A 391 -2.22 31.23 -25.91
N GLY A 392 -2.92 30.69 -26.91
CA GLY A 392 -2.31 30.04 -28.07
C GLY A 392 -1.53 28.77 -27.75
N ASP A 393 -0.82 28.26 -28.75
CA ASP A 393 0.04 27.08 -28.58
C ASP A 393 1.35 27.45 -27.85
N PRO A 394 1.85 26.57 -26.98
CA PRO A 394 3.11 26.78 -26.28
C PRO A 394 4.31 26.70 -27.22
N GLU A 395 5.33 27.50 -26.94
CA GLU A 395 6.60 27.44 -27.66
C GLU A 395 7.49 26.36 -27.05
N ILE A 396 7.96 25.41 -27.86
CA ILE A 396 8.84 24.32 -27.43
C ILE A 396 10.18 24.46 -28.14
N LEU A 397 11.27 24.48 -27.37
CA LEU A 397 12.61 24.72 -27.90
C LEU A 397 13.71 24.05 -27.08
N ARG A 398 14.89 23.91 -27.69
CA ARG A 398 16.14 23.51 -27.00
C ARG A 398 16.77 24.74 -26.36
N SER A 399 17.14 24.66 -25.09
CA SER A 399 17.54 25.80 -24.26
C SER A 399 18.76 25.53 -23.38
N VAL A 400 19.28 26.59 -22.76
CA VAL A 400 20.31 26.55 -21.72
C VAL A 400 19.87 27.41 -20.54
N VAL A 401 19.98 26.89 -19.33
CA VAL A 401 19.58 27.57 -18.08
C VAL A 401 20.74 27.62 -17.10
N CYS A 402 20.71 28.56 -16.16
CA CYS A 402 21.53 28.55 -14.95
C CYS A 402 20.60 28.85 -13.77
N SER A 403 20.25 27.84 -12.98
CA SER A 403 19.36 28.03 -11.83
C SER A 403 20.01 28.95 -10.80
N VAL A 404 19.26 29.93 -10.29
CA VAL A 404 19.74 30.88 -9.27
C VAL A 404 19.55 30.34 -7.85
N GLN A 405 18.56 29.45 -7.65
CA GLN A 405 18.22 28.91 -6.34
C GLN A 405 17.50 27.55 -6.45
N ARG A 406 17.84 26.63 -5.53
CA ARG A 406 17.08 25.39 -5.27
C ARG A 406 16.20 25.62 -4.04
N LEU A 407 14.88 25.49 -4.19
CA LEU A 407 13.93 25.63 -3.10
C LEU A 407 13.41 24.27 -2.63
N THR A 408 13.05 24.21 -1.36
CA THR A 408 12.27 23.09 -0.83
C THR A 408 10.76 23.37 -0.96
N TYR A 409 9.95 22.32 -1.00
CA TYR A 409 8.49 22.47 -0.91
C TYR A 409 8.04 23.25 0.32
N GLU A 410 8.74 23.11 1.45
CA GLU A 410 8.47 23.84 2.69
C GLU A 410 8.70 25.35 2.54
N GLN A 411 9.80 25.75 1.89
CA GLN A 411 10.06 27.17 1.60
C GLN A 411 8.98 27.76 0.69
N VAL A 412 8.54 27.02 -0.32
CA VAL A 412 7.45 27.46 -1.20
C VAL A 412 6.13 27.56 -0.43
N GLU A 413 5.82 26.59 0.43
CA GLU A 413 4.60 26.61 1.27
C GLU A 413 4.58 27.87 2.16
N MET A 414 5.71 28.22 2.78
CA MET A 414 5.85 29.41 3.60
C MET A 414 5.63 30.71 2.81
N VAL A 415 6.11 30.76 1.56
CA VAL A 415 5.86 31.88 0.65
C VAL A 415 4.38 32.02 0.30
N LEU A 416 3.69 30.90 0.06
CA LEU A 416 2.27 30.87 -0.29
C LEU A 416 1.36 31.22 0.89
N ALA A 417 1.74 30.83 2.10
CA ALA A 417 1.03 31.17 3.34
C ALA A 417 1.23 32.63 3.81
N ASP A 418 1.90 33.46 3.00
CA ASP A 418 2.31 34.85 3.27
C ASP A 418 3.00 35.06 4.64
N ARG A 419 3.65 34.02 5.15
CA ARG A 419 4.40 34.09 6.40
C ARG A 419 5.71 34.83 6.14
N ARG A 420 5.86 36.02 6.73
CA ARG A 420 7.11 36.80 6.68
C ARG A 420 8.16 36.15 7.58
N ALA A 421 8.93 35.22 7.04
CA ALA A 421 10.08 34.62 7.71
C ALA A 421 11.38 34.88 6.93
N ASP A 422 12.52 34.79 7.61
CA ASP A 422 13.85 34.67 7.00
C ASP A 422 14.02 33.24 6.45
N ASP A 423 13.29 32.94 5.38
CA ASP A 423 13.24 31.62 4.73
C ASP A 423 14.32 31.42 3.66
N GLY A 424 15.19 32.43 3.47
CA GLY A 424 16.25 32.42 2.48
C GLY A 424 15.80 32.52 1.03
N VAL A 425 14.51 32.76 0.74
CA VAL A 425 13.99 32.84 -0.64
C VAL A 425 14.27 34.21 -1.26
N LEU A 426 14.88 34.25 -2.45
CA LEU A 426 15.19 35.50 -3.15
C LEU A 426 13.91 36.33 -3.44
N PRO A 427 13.91 37.66 -3.26
CA PRO A 427 12.71 38.49 -3.46
C PRO A 427 12.08 38.38 -4.84
N VAL A 428 12.90 38.24 -5.89
CA VAL A 428 12.42 38.05 -7.27
C VAL A 428 11.74 36.69 -7.45
N VAL A 429 12.32 35.63 -6.88
CA VAL A 429 11.75 34.27 -6.91
C VAL A 429 10.45 34.21 -6.11
N ARG A 430 10.39 34.89 -4.96
CA ARG A 430 9.15 35.03 -4.18
C ARG A 430 8.01 35.62 -4.99
N ARG A 431 8.27 36.65 -5.81
CA ARG A 431 7.27 37.23 -6.71
C ARG A 431 6.81 36.23 -7.76
N GLN A 432 7.76 35.53 -8.40
CA GLN A 432 7.46 34.50 -9.39
C GLN A 432 6.57 33.37 -8.83
N ILE A 433 6.82 32.92 -7.58
CA ILE A 433 5.98 31.90 -6.92
C ILE A 433 4.54 32.38 -6.73
N ARG A 434 4.36 33.65 -6.34
CA ARG A 434 3.01 34.24 -6.17
C ARG A 434 2.28 34.37 -7.51
N ASP A 435 2.97 34.84 -8.55
CA ASP A 435 2.41 34.92 -9.91
C ASP A 435 2.03 33.52 -10.42
N LEU A 436 2.86 32.51 -10.13
CA LEU A 436 2.59 31.13 -10.49
C LEU A 436 1.39 30.52 -9.74
N CYS A 437 1.18 30.91 -8.49
CA CYS A 437 0.02 30.48 -7.69
C CYS A 437 -1.30 30.91 -8.35
N VAL A 438 -1.37 32.13 -8.90
CA VAL A 438 -2.56 32.64 -9.61
C VAL A 438 -2.86 31.76 -10.83
N VAL A 439 -1.85 31.51 -11.67
CA VAL A 439 -1.99 30.70 -12.89
C VAL A 439 -2.39 29.26 -12.55
N THR A 440 -1.70 28.63 -11.60
CA THR A 440 -1.94 27.23 -11.25
C THR A 440 -3.29 27.01 -10.58
N SER A 441 -3.77 27.97 -9.79
CA SER A 441 -5.13 27.96 -9.22
C SER A 441 -6.21 27.98 -10.31
N TYR A 442 -6.02 28.82 -11.35
CA TYR A 442 -6.91 28.86 -12.51
C TYR A 442 -6.90 27.53 -13.28
N LEU A 443 -5.71 27.03 -13.65
CA LEU A 443 -5.56 25.76 -14.36
C LEU A 443 -6.22 24.60 -13.60
N ARG A 444 -6.03 24.56 -12.28
CA ARG A 444 -6.61 23.53 -11.43
C ARG A 444 -8.13 23.61 -11.38
N LYS A 445 -8.71 24.81 -11.26
CA LYS A 445 -10.16 25.03 -11.30
C LYS A 445 -10.73 24.59 -12.64
N GLN A 446 -10.08 24.93 -13.76
CA GLN A 446 -10.51 24.51 -15.09
C GLN A 446 -10.50 22.98 -15.25
N ARG A 447 -9.46 22.30 -14.73
CA ARG A 447 -9.27 20.85 -14.90
C ARG A 447 -10.15 20.00 -13.98
N LEU A 448 -10.32 20.41 -12.72
CA LEU A 448 -10.99 19.60 -11.68
C LEU A 448 -12.37 20.10 -11.28
N GLY A 449 -12.77 21.30 -11.70
CA GLY A 449 -14.01 21.95 -11.24
C GLY A 449 -14.02 22.08 -9.73
N ASP A 450 -15.02 21.48 -9.08
CA ASP A 450 -15.16 21.45 -7.62
C ASP A 450 -14.13 20.52 -6.95
N GLY A 451 -13.59 19.54 -7.67
CA GLY A 451 -12.54 18.65 -7.16
C GLY A 451 -11.20 19.34 -6.92
N ARG A 452 -11.08 20.65 -7.22
CA ARG A 452 -9.87 21.46 -7.03
C ARG A 452 -9.41 21.53 -5.57
N PHE A 453 -10.34 21.47 -4.63
CA PHE A 453 -10.06 21.60 -3.19
C PHE A 453 -9.48 20.32 -2.56
N PHE A 454 -9.57 19.18 -3.25
CA PHE A 454 -9.09 17.92 -2.72
C PHE A 454 -7.60 17.72 -2.93
N ASN A 455 -6.90 17.27 -1.89
CA ASN A 455 -5.50 16.92 -1.99
C ASN A 455 -5.28 15.49 -2.49
N GLN A 456 -4.93 15.37 -3.77
CA GLN A 456 -4.53 14.10 -4.35
C GLN A 456 -3.05 13.83 -4.07
N THR A 457 -2.77 13.10 -2.99
CA THR A 457 -1.47 12.46 -2.82
C THR A 457 -1.33 11.31 -3.83
N ASP A 458 -0.24 11.32 -4.60
CA ASP A 458 0.02 10.25 -5.55
C ASP A 458 0.45 8.97 -4.80
N GLU A 459 0.17 7.81 -5.40
CA GLU A 459 0.48 6.53 -4.77
C GLU A 459 1.98 6.39 -4.45
N GLY A 460 2.33 6.34 -3.17
CA GLY A 460 3.71 6.15 -2.71
C GLY A 460 4.43 7.44 -2.33
N GLU A 461 3.77 8.59 -2.40
CA GLU A 461 4.22 9.80 -1.74
C GLU A 461 3.63 9.89 -0.33
N GLN A 462 4.44 10.32 0.64
CA GLN A 462 3.96 10.58 2.00
C GLN A 462 3.05 11.81 1.96
N GLU A 463 1.99 11.84 2.77
CA GLU A 463 1.24 13.06 3.02
C GLU A 463 2.19 14.11 3.59
N THR A 464 2.52 15.11 2.79
CA THR A 464 3.37 16.22 3.22
C THR A 464 2.51 17.38 3.70
N ASN A 465 2.97 18.10 4.72
CA ASN A 465 2.36 19.37 5.12
C ASN A 465 2.45 20.46 4.04
N ASN A 466 3.25 20.26 2.98
CA ASN A 466 3.51 21.23 1.92
C ASN A 466 2.55 21.06 0.73
N THR A 467 1.25 21.04 1.04
CA THR A 467 0.21 20.68 0.08
C THR A 467 0.11 21.70 -1.05
N MET A 468 0.15 23.00 -0.76
CA MET A 468 0.01 24.05 -1.76
C MET A 468 1.18 24.05 -2.75
N ALA A 469 2.40 23.94 -2.22
CA ALA A 469 3.62 23.90 -3.01
C ALA A 469 3.64 22.69 -3.96
N TYR A 470 3.21 21.52 -3.47
CA TYR A 470 3.13 20.31 -4.30
C TYR A 470 2.12 20.46 -5.43
N MET A 471 0.93 21.01 -5.14
CA MET A 471 -0.10 21.26 -6.14
C MET A 471 0.35 22.25 -7.22
N LEU A 472 1.00 23.35 -6.83
CA LEU A 472 1.51 24.37 -7.73
C LEU A 472 2.48 23.75 -8.76
N VAL A 473 3.47 22.98 -8.30
CA VAL A 473 4.41 22.30 -9.20
C VAL A 473 3.67 21.27 -10.07
N LYS A 474 2.76 20.50 -9.49
CA LYS A 474 2.01 19.44 -10.18
C LYS A 474 1.18 19.96 -11.36
N GLU A 475 0.46 21.08 -11.22
CA GLU A 475 -0.34 21.63 -12.32
C GLU A 475 0.53 22.07 -13.50
N VAL A 476 1.68 22.70 -13.23
CA VAL A 476 2.62 23.11 -14.28
C VAL A 476 3.23 21.90 -14.99
N MET A 477 3.55 20.83 -14.26
CA MET A 477 4.04 19.58 -14.85
C MET A 477 2.97 18.87 -15.69
N ILE A 478 1.70 18.86 -15.24
CA ILE A 478 0.58 18.31 -16.01
C ILE A 478 0.42 19.07 -17.33
N LEU A 479 0.40 20.41 -17.28
CA LEU A 479 0.28 21.25 -18.46
C LEU A 479 1.45 21.04 -19.45
N THR A 480 2.68 20.93 -18.92
CA THR A 480 3.88 20.66 -19.74
C THR A 480 3.81 19.32 -20.45
N ASN A 481 3.40 18.28 -19.72
CA ASN A 481 3.25 16.93 -20.27
C ASN A 481 2.17 16.85 -21.35
N GLU A 482 1.03 17.53 -21.15
CA GLU A 482 -0.04 17.66 -22.15
C GLU A 482 0.43 18.39 -23.40
N ALA A 483 1.07 19.56 -23.24
CA ALA A 483 1.59 20.37 -24.34
C ALA A 483 2.54 19.59 -25.25
N VAL A 484 3.48 18.85 -24.65
CA VAL A 484 4.42 18.01 -25.41
C VAL A 484 3.70 16.86 -26.10
N ALA A 485 2.72 16.22 -25.45
CA ALA A 485 1.93 15.17 -26.08
C ALA A 485 1.20 15.70 -27.32
N ASN A 486 0.45 16.80 -27.19
CA ASN A 486 -0.29 17.43 -28.28
C ASN A 486 0.64 17.84 -29.43
N TYR A 487 1.78 18.48 -29.12
CA TYR A 487 2.77 18.86 -30.13
C TYR A 487 3.30 17.65 -30.92
N LEU A 488 3.63 16.55 -30.22
CA LEU A 488 4.14 15.34 -30.87
C LEU A 488 3.08 14.66 -31.73
N VAL A 489 1.83 14.57 -31.26
CA VAL A 489 0.71 14.03 -32.06
C VAL A 489 0.51 14.87 -33.32
N ALA A 490 0.46 16.19 -33.18
CA ALA A 490 0.26 17.09 -34.32
C ALA A 490 1.37 16.98 -35.37
N LYS A 491 2.62 16.74 -34.96
CA LYS A 491 3.78 16.64 -35.88
C LYS A 491 4.04 15.24 -36.44
N ARG A 492 3.72 14.17 -35.70
CA ARG A 492 4.10 12.78 -36.04
C ARG A 492 2.92 11.81 -36.09
N GLY A 493 1.70 12.30 -35.96
CA GLY A 493 0.51 11.49 -35.87
C GLY A 493 0.54 10.56 -34.66
N ASN A 494 -0.11 9.41 -34.80
CA ASN A 494 -0.38 8.53 -33.67
C ASN A 494 0.76 7.54 -33.37
N THR A 495 2.00 7.77 -33.80
CA THR A 495 3.14 6.88 -33.48
C THR A 495 4.00 7.49 -32.39
N ILE A 496 3.42 7.73 -31.21
CA ILE A 496 4.10 8.35 -30.07
C ILE A 496 3.72 7.61 -28.77
N PRO A 497 4.60 7.57 -27.75
CA PRO A 497 4.24 7.04 -26.44
C PRO A 497 3.39 8.07 -25.68
N VAL A 498 2.18 7.66 -25.32
CA VAL A 498 1.24 8.39 -24.47
C VAL A 498 1.00 7.62 -23.17
N ARG A 499 0.54 8.30 -22.14
CA ARG A 499 0.07 7.72 -20.88
C ARG A 499 -1.45 7.87 -20.84
N PHE A 500 -2.11 6.74 -20.97
CA PHE A 500 -3.55 6.56 -21.02
C PHE A 500 -4.09 6.16 -19.64
N HIS A 501 -5.32 6.55 -19.31
CA HIS A 501 -6.04 6.06 -18.13
C HIS A 501 -7.48 5.74 -18.54
N PRO A 502 -7.88 4.46 -18.61
CA PRO A 502 -9.22 4.08 -19.07
C PRO A 502 -10.32 4.56 -18.11
N PRO A 503 -11.53 4.83 -18.62
CA PRO A 503 -12.70 4.95 -17.76
C PRO A 503 -12.95 3.64 -17.00
N PRO A 504 -13.68 3.70 -15.86
CA PRO A 504 -14.09 2.49 -15.15
C PRO A 504 -15.01 1.63 -16.03
N ASP A 505 -15.03 0.33 -15.77
CA ASP A 505 -15.99 -0.59 -16.38
C ASP A 505 -17.44 -0.17 -16.04
N LEU A 506 -18.34 -0.24 -17.02
CA LEU A 506 -19.71 0.27 -16.91
C LEU A 506 -20.48 -0.35 -15.74
N ALA A 507 -20.38 -1.67 -15.54
CA ALA A 507 -21.10 -2.35 -14.47
C ALA A 507 -20.58 -1.93 -13.10
N ARG A 508 -19.25 -1.82 -12.96
CA ARG A 508 -18.61 -1.36 -11.72
C ARG A 508 -18.90 0.12 -11.42
N ALA A 509 -19.00 0.94 -12.47
CA ALA A 509 -19.40 2.34 -12.38
C ALA A 509 -20.84 2.50 -11.89
N GLN A 510 -21.79 1.73 -12.44
CA GLN A 510 -23.18 1.70 -12.01
C GLN A 510 -23.33 1.22 -10.56
N GLU A 511 -22.59 0.16 -10.19
CA GLU A 511 -22.56 -0.35 -8.82
C GLU A 511 -22.03 0.70 -7.83
N TRP A 512 -20.96 1.42 -8.20
CA TRP A 512 -20.43 2.49 -7.36
C TRP A 512 -21.42 3.65 -7.19
N LEU A 513 -22.10 4.08 -8.27
CA LEU A 513 -23.14 5.11 -8.18
C LEU A 513 -24.30 4.69 -7.27
N LYS A 514 -24.72 3.44 -7.35
CA LYS A 514 -25.77 2.88 -6.50
C LYS A 514 -25.37 2.88 -5.02
N ASN A 515 -24.13 2.47 -4.72
CA ASN A 515 -23.69 2.25 -3.35
C ASN A 515 -23.16 3.52 -2.65
N PHE A 516 -22.67 4.51 -3.40
CA PHE A 516 -22.00 5.69 -2.84
C PHE A 516 -22.48 7.02 -3.41
N GLY A 517 -23.48 7.03 -4.30
CA GLY A 517 -23.95 8.24 -4.97
C GLY A 517 -24.49 9.29 -3.99
N LYS A 518 -25.23 8.87 -2.96
CA LYS A 518 -25.77 9.76 -1.92
C LYS A 518 -24.67 10.41 -1.07
N GLU A 519 -23.67 9.62 -0.68
CA GLU A 519 -22.51 10.08 0.09
C GLU A 519 -21.65 11.04 -0.74
N ALA A 520 -21.49 10.75 -2.03
CA ALA A 520 -20.67 11.52 -2.94
C ALA A 520 -21.18 12.96 -3.13
N GLU A 521 -22.48 13.23 -3.01
CA GLU A 521 -23.05 14.59 -3.08
C GLU A 521 -22.53 15.54 -2.00
N THR A 522 -22.04 15.00 -0.89
CA THR A 522 -21.57 15.78 0.26
C THR A 522 -20.05 15.97 0.26
N GLY A 523 -19.35 15.45 -0.75
CA GLY A 523 -17.92 15.66 -0.99
C GLY A 523 -17.66 16.56 -2.21
N LEU A 524 -16.43 17.05 -2.38
CA LEU A 524 -16.02 17.91 -3.50
C LEU A 524 -15.34 17.11 -4.63
N LYS A 525 -14.46 16.17 -4.28
CA LYS A 525 -13.76 15.31 -5.23
C LYS A 525 -14.59 14.12 -5.64
N VAL A 526 -15.22 13.41 -4.71
CA VAL A 526 -16.11 12.30 -5.07
C VAL A 526 -17.32 12.79 -5.87
N SER A 527 -17.85 14.00 -5.64
CA SER A 527 -18.91 14.58 -6.49
C SER A 527 -18.42 14.93 -7.89
N SER A 528 -17.25 15.57 -8.02
CA SER A 528 -16.62 15.85 -9.33
C SER A 528 -16.38 14.56 -10.13
N MET A 529 -15.89 13.51 -9.47
CA MET A 529 -15.71 12.19 -10.10
C MET A 529 -17.04 11.50 -10.41
N MET A 530 -18.05 11.63 -9.54
CA MET A 530 -19.40 11.12 -9.77
C MET A 530 -19.99 11.71 -11.05
N GLN A 531 -19.77 12.99 -11.36
CA GLN A 531 -20.20 13.59 -12.61
C GLN A 531 -19.55 12.93 -13.82
N LEU A 532 -18.25 12.63 -13.76
CA LEU A 532 -17.54 11.89 -14.82
C LEU A 532 -18.07 10.47 -14.97
N ILE A 533 -18.34 9.78 -13.86
CA ILE A 533 -18.92 8.44 -13.88
C ILE A 533 -20.34 8.46 -14.47
N LYS A 534 -21.16 9.44 -14.09
CA LYS A 534 -22.51 9.61 -14.65
C LYS A 534 -22.49 9.79 -16.16
N LYS A 535 -21.51 10.52 -16.71
CA LYS A 535 -21.31 10.64 -18.17
C LYS A 535 -21.05 9.26 -18.81
N VAL A 536 -20.14 8.47 -18.21
CA VAL A 536 -19.85 7.10 -18.67
C VAL A 536 -21.08 6.19 -18.62
N THR A 537 -21.99 6.38 -17.65
CA THR A 537 -23.17 5.52 -17.48
C THR A 537 -24.42 5.94 -18.28
N LYS A 538 -24.51 7.19 -18.75
CA LYS A 538 -25.72 7.75 -19.38
C LYS A 538 -25.76 7.63 -20.90
N GLU A 539 -24.65 7.37 -21.56
CA GLU A 539 -24.61 7.34 -23.03
C GLU A 539 -25.07 5.98 -23.57
N ASP A 540 -26.06 6.03 -24.48
CA ASP A 540 -26.82 4.92 -25.04
C ASP A 540 -25.95 3.74 -25.52
N SER A 541 -26.39 2.54 -25.14
CA SER A 541 -25.85 1.22 -25.49
C SER A 541 -25.73 0.89 -27.00
N ASN A 542 -26.06 1.82 -27.90
CA ASN A 542 -26.13 1.60 -29.36
C ASN A 542 -25.28 2.55 -30.23
N LYS A 543 -24.42 3.40 -29.67
CA LYS A 543 -23.40 4.14 -30.44
C LYS A 543 -21.99 3.83 -29.92
N ASN A 544 -21.11 3.42 -30.81
CA ASN A 544 -19.70 3.13 -30.51
C ASN A 544 -19.06 4.40 -29.92
N PRO A 545 -18.34 4.34 -28.78
CA PRO A 545 -18.47 5.38 -27.75
C PRO A 545 -17.75 6.72 -28.02
N TRP A 546 -17.13 6.94 -29.18
CA TRP A 546 -16.15 8.03 -29.32
C TRP A 546 -15.78 8.36 -30.78
N GLN A 547 -16.74 8.77 -31.61
CA GLN A 547 -16.45 9.42 -32.90
C GLN A 547 -16.02 10.87 -32.66
N CYS A 548 -15.06 11.36 -33.45
CA CYS A 548 -14.51 12.71 -33.37
C CYS A 548 -15.62 13.78 -33.38
N ARG A 549 -15.40 14.88 -32.64
CA ARG A 549 -16.07 16.16 -32.94
C ARG A 549 -15.80 16.49 -34.40
N ASP A 550 -16.83 16.43 -35.24
CA ASP A 550 -16.81 17.15 -36.51
C ASP A 550 -16.89 18.65 -36.18
N GLU A 551 -16.10 19.47 -36.90
CA GLU A 551 -15.76 20.86 -36.57
C GLU A 551 -16.90 21.90 -36.75
N ASP A 552 -18.18 21.50 -36.82
CA ASP A 552 -19.26 22.36 -37.31
C ASP A 552 -20.42 22.63 -36.31
N GLU A 553 -20.19 22.65 -34.99
CA GLU A 553 -21.22 23.14 -34.04
C GLU A 553 -20.66 24.21 -33.09
N GLU A 554 -20.65 25.45 -33.58
CA GLU A 554 -20.62 26.65 -32.75
C GLU A 554 -21.96 26.81 -32.02
N GLY A 555 -21.88 26.90 -30.69
CA GLY A 555 -22.80 27.72 -29.87
C GLY A 555 -24.23 27.24 -29.73
N SER A 556 -24.49 26.34 -28.78
CA SER A 556 -25.65 26.47 -27.87
C SER A 556 -25.57 25.46 -26.72
N ILE A 557 -25.74 25.95 -25.50
CA ILE A 557 -25.99 25.12 -24.31
C ILE A 557 -27.43 24.59 -24.46
N PRO A 558 -27.70 23.27 -24.53
CA PRO A 558 -29.06 22.79 -24.49
C PRO A 558 -29.56 22.86 -23.05
N ASN A 559 -30.56 23.71 -22.84
CA ASN A 559 -31.43 23.68 -21.67
C ASN A 559 -32.18 22.35 -21.60
N SER A 560 -32.30 21.86 -20.37
CA SER A 560 -33.40 21.06 -19.81
C SER A 560 -34.20 20.19 -20.79
N ASP A 561 -33.95 18.88 -20.76
CA ASP A 561 -35.03 17.89 -20.63
C ASP A 561 -34.42 16.55 -20.16
N VAL A 562 -34.47 16.36 -18.84
CA VAL A 562 -34.05 15.13 -18.18
C VAL A 562 -35.22 14.16 -18.26
N GLY A 563 -35.04 13.09 -19.04
CA GLY A 563 -35.82 11.87 -18.87
C GLY A 563 -35.59 11.33 -17.47
N ASP A 564 -36.61 11.52 -16.65
CA ASP A 564 -36.71 11.20 -15.24
C ASP A 564 -36.50 9.69 -15.00
N PHE A 565 -35.30 9.31 -14.55
CA PHE A 565 -35.21 8.16 -13.64
C PHE A 565 -35.59 8.72 -12.27
N SER A 566 -36.89 8.75 -12.01
CA SER A 566 -37.45 9.09 -10.72
C SER A 566 -36.93 8.07 -9.70
N MET A 567 -35.79 8.37 -9.08
CA MET A 567 -35.60 8.00 -7.69
C MET A 567 -36.70 8.76 -6.97
N GLU A 568 -37.63 8.02 -6.37
CA GLU A 568 -38.71 8.58 -5.57
C GLU A 568 -38.13 9.69 -4.68
N ASP A 569 -38.71 10.88 -4.84
CA ASP A 569 -38.43 12.10 -4.10
C ASP A 569 -38.96 11.90 -2.67
N ASP A 570 -38.35 10.97 -1.95
CA ASP A 570 -38.59 10.75 -0.54
C ASP A 570 -37.96 11.93 0.20
N SER A 571 -38.83 12.87 0.60
CA SER A 571 -38.71 13.83 1.71
C SER A 571 -37.30 14.27 2.06
N GLU A 572 -36.95 15.56 1.94
CA GLU A 572 -35.71 16.17 2.45
C GLU A 572 -35.19 15.44 3.71
N GLU A 573 -34.35 14.44 3.49
CA GLU A 573 -34.00 13.50 4.55
C GLU A 573 -33.20 14.32 5.56
N LEU A 574 -33.66 14.34 6.81
CA LEU A 574 -33.00 14.95 7.97
C LEU A 574 -31.69 14.19 8.28
N GLY A 575 -30.80 14.10 7.30
CA GLY A 575 -29.58 13.31 7.31
C GLY A 575 -28.42 14.09 7.87
N SER A 576 -27.42 13.37 8.38
CA SER A 576 -26.18 13.93 8.90
C SER A 576 -24.97 13.49 8.09
N VAL A 577 -23.94 14.35 8.05
CA VAL A 577 -22.62 14.03 7.50
C VAL A 577 -21.68 13.76 8.68
N PRO A 578 -21.08 12.56 8.77
CA PRO A 578 -20.11 12.28 9.81
C PRO A 578 -18.76 12.94 9.47
N LEU A 579 -18.25 13.76 10.38
CA LEU A 579 -16.88 14.28 10.37
C LEU A 579 -16.07 13.59 11.46
N THR A 580 -14.80 13.28 11.24
CA THR A 580 -13.97 12.89 12.40
C THR A 580 -13.85 14.06 13.37
N LYS A 581 -13.79 13.78 14.68
CA LYS A 581 -13.56 14.84 15.68
C LYS A 581 -12.25 15.60 15.43
N VAL A 582 -11.24 14.93 14.89
CA VAL A 582 -9.97 15.55 14.49
C VAL A 582 -10.21 16.60 13.39
N THR A 583 -10.93 16.26 12.34
CA THR A 583 -11.28 17.22 11.27
C THR A 583 -12.11 18.38 11.83
N TRP A 584 -13.06 18.11 12.72
CA TRP A 584 -13.88 19.14 13.35
C TRP A 584 -13.06 20.10 14.25
N GLU A 585 -12.11 19.56 15.01
CA GLU A 585 -11.18 20.36 15.82
C GLU A 585 -10.24 21.18 14.96
N ASN A 586 -9.76 20.65 13.83
CA ASN A 586 -8.95 21.41 12.88
C ASN A 586 -9.72 22.61 12.32
N ILE A 587 -10.97 22.41 11.89
CA ILE A 587 -11.84 23.52 11.45
C ILE A 587 -11.96 24.59 12.54
N ARG A 588 -12.25 24.18 13.78
CA ARG A 588 -12.36 25.11 14.93
C ARG A 588 -11.06 25.87 15.17
N ASN A 589 -9.94 25.17 15.25
CA ASN A 589 -8.63 25.78 15.55
C ASN A 589 -8.21 26.76 14.44
N THR A 590 -8.53 26.47 13.18
CA THR A 590 -8.29 27.37 12.05
C THR A 590 -9.14 28.65 12.18
N LEU A 591 -10.44 28.54 12.49
CA LEU A 591 -11.32 29.69 12.67
C LEU A 591 -10.92 30.56 13.89
N GLU A 592 -10.43 29.95 14.96
CA GLU A 592 -9.94 30.69 16.15
C GLU A 592 -8.61 31.43 15.90
N ASN A 593 -7.86 31.06 14.85
CA ASN A 593 -6.61 31.71 14.49
C ASN A 593 -6.86 32.93 13.60
N ILE A 594 -6.67 34.14 14.14
CA ILE A 594 -6.89 35.42 13.43
C ILE A 594 -6.03 35.56 12.16
N ASN A 595 -4.91 34.83 12.06
CA ASN A 595 -3.99 34.88 10.93
C ASN A 595 -4.05 33.63 10.05
N HIS A 596 -5.14 32.85 10.11
CA HIS A 596 -5.31 31.74 9.18
C HIS A 596 -5.46 32.24 7.74
N SER A 597 -5.12 31.40 6.77
CA SER A 597 -5.35 31.71 5.35
C SER A 597 -6.61 31.01 4.84
N ASP A 598 -7.37 31.65 3.96
CA ASP A 598 -8.55 31.05 3.30
C ASP A 598 -8.23 29.69 2.66
N LEU A 599 -7.03 29.56 2.12
CA LEU A 599 -6.51 28.32 1.51
C LEU A 599 -6.45 27.19 2.54
N GLU A 600 -5.98 27.45 3.75
CA GLU A 600 -5.90 26.46 4.83
C GLU A 600 -7.29 25.89 5.16
N LEU A 601 -8.29 26.76 5.32
CA LEU A 601 -9.66 26.37 5.59
C LEU A 601 -10.28 25.59 4.42
N GLN A 602 -10.07 26.05 3.18
CA GLN A 602 -10.48 25.35 1.95
C GLN A 602 -9.94 23.92 1.88
N TYR A 603 -8.66 23.71 2.24
CA TYR A 603 -8.06 22.37 2.23
C TYR A 603 -8.62 21.46 3.31
N ILE A 604 -8.90 21.98 4.51
CA ILE A 604 -9.48 21.18 5.58
C ILE A 604 -10.89 20.71 5.18
N ILE A 605 -11.72 21.61 4.65
CA ILE A 605 -13.09 21.31 4.19
C ILE A 605 -13.08 20.38 2.97
N GLY A 606 -12.14 20.58 2.04
CA GLY A 606 -12.03 19.79 0.82
C GLY A 606 -11.36 18.43 0.99
N ASN A 607 -10.83 18.11 2.18
CA ASN A 607 -10.13 16.87 2.45
C ASN A 607 -11.09 15.74 2.86
N GLU A 608 -11.64 15.04 1.87
CA GLU A 608 -12.57 13.91 2.04
C GLU A 608 -12.02 12.76 2.90
N LYS A 609 -10.69 12.68 3.12
CA LYS A 609 -10.09 11.69 4.03
C LYS A 609 -10.52 11.89 5.49
N GLY A 610 -10.91 13.12 5.86
CA GLY A 610 -11.48 13.46 7.17
C GLY A 610 -12.97 13.10 7.32
N HIS A 611 -13.61 12.62 6.25
CA HIS A 611 -15.03 12.32 6.16
C HIS A 611 -15.22 10.80 5.97
N PRO A 612 -15.56 10.02 7.01
CA PRO A 612 -15.46 8.57 6.96
C PRO A 612 -16.22 7.89 5.80
N LYS A 613 -17.46 8.30 5.54
CA LYS A 613 -18.26 7.77 4.43
C LYS A 613 -17.70 8.17 3.05
N GLN A 614 -17.18 9.39 2.91
CA GLN A 614 -16.59 9.87 1.67
C GLN A 614 -15.23 9.22 1.41
N ALA A 615 -14.43 9.02 2.44
CA ALA A 615 -13.14 8.33 2.36
C ALA A 615 -13.32 6.87 1.88
N VAL A 616 -14.35 6.17 2.35
CA VAL A 616 -14.69 4.82 1.86
C VAL A 616 -15.17 4.87 0.40
N ALA A 617 -16.06 5.81 0.05
CA ALA A 617 -16.49 6.01 -1.33
C ALA A 617 -15.31 6.28 -2.28
N LEU A 618 -14.34 7.09 -1.84
CA LEU A 618 -13.11 7.42 -2.56
C LEU A 618 -12.18 6.20 -2.70
N SER A 619 -12.03 5.38 -1.66
CA SER A 619 -11.27 4.12 -1.72
C SER A 619 -11.87 3.17 -2.76
N HIS A 620 -13.19 2.98 -2.73
CA HIS A 620 -13.90 2.16 -3.72
C HIS A 620 -13.81 2.75 -5.13
N LEU A 621 -13.84 4.07 -5.26
CA LEU A 621 -13.63 4.75 -6.54
C LEU A 621 -12.27 4.38 -7.12
N TYR A 622 -11.18 4.50 -6.35
CA TYR A 622 -9.84 4.14 -6.83
C TYR A 622 -9.72 2.65 -7.20
N LYS A 623 -10.47 1.75 -6.57
CA LYS A 623 -10.51 0.33 -6.94
C LYS A 623 -11.22 0.07 -8.27
N ILE A 624 -12.23 0.86 -8.63
CA ILE A 624 -12.95 0.72 -9.91
C ILE A 624 -12.24 1.42 -11.06
N LEU A 625 -11.47 2.46 -10.77
CA LEU A 625 -10.58 3.09 -11.73
C LEU A 625 -9.46 2.12 -12.11
N GLY A 626 -9.14 2.05 -13.40
CA GLY A 626 -8.01 1.27 -13.89
C GLY A 626 -6.68 1.91 -13.50
N ASN A 627 -5.57 1.20 -13.75
CA ASN A 627 -4.26 1.85 -13.68
C ASN A 627 -4.04 2.71 -14.92
N ALA A 628 -3.30 3.82 -14.77
CA ALA A 628 -2.76 4.54 -15.91
C ALA A 628 -1.61 3.73 -16.55
N LEU A 629 -1.60 3.64 -17.87
CA LEU A 629 -0.69 2.80 -18.66
C LEU A 629 -0.06 3.61 -19.79
N TYR A 630 1.21 3.38 -20.05
CA TYR A 630 1.86 3.78 -21.29
C TYR A 630 1.35 2.93 -22.45
N THR A 631 1.04 3.57 -23.57
CA THR A 631 0.66 2.93 -24.82
C THR A 631 1.12 3.79 -26.00
N ASN A 632 1.13 3.21 -27.19
CA ASN A 632 1.24 3.97 -28.42
C ASN A 632 -0.09 4.70 -28.70
N ALA A 633 -0.04 5.98 -29.11
CA ALA A 633 -1.22 6.77 -29.43
C ALA A 633 -2.08 6.13 -30.53
N SER A 634 -1.51 5.31 -31.42
CA SER A 634 -2.23 4.60 -32.50
C SER A 634 -3.17 3.52 -31.98
N LYS A 635 -2.93 3.04 -30.77
CA LYS A 635 -3.81 2.08 -30.07
C LYS A 635 -4.88 2.78 -29.23
N GLN A 636 -4.77 4.09 -29.05
CA GLN A 636 -5.81 4.90 -28.47
C GLN A 636 -6.96 4.89 -29.48
N ARG A 637 -8.00 4.09 -29.21
CA ARG A 637 -9.23 4.12 -30.01
C ARG A 637 -9.73 5.57 -29.99
N HIS A 638 -10.36 6.02 -31.09
CA HIS A 638 -10.96 7.36 -31.17
C HIS A 638 -11.71 7.68 -29.87
N GLY A 639 -11.48 8.89 -29.32
CA GLY A 639 -11.94 9.46 -28.04
C GLY A 639 -11.61 8.72 -26.72
N CYS A 640 -10.56 7.89 -26.66
CA CYS A 640 -10.09 7.37 -25.37
C CYS A 640 -9.15 8.36 -24.66
N HIS A 641 -9.70 9.30 -23.88
CA HIS A 641 -8.95 10.31 -23.11
C HIS A 641 -8.32 9.73 -21.82
N HIS A 642 -7.34 10.42 -21.21
CA HIS A 642 -6.89 10.15 -19.85
C HIS A 642 -8.01 10.50 -18.85
N PHE A 643 -8.82 9.52 -18.47
CA PHE A 643 -10.11 9.70 -17.77
C PHE A 643 -10.06 10.70 -16.61
N SER A 644 -9.22 10.46 -15.59
CA SER A 644 -9.17 11.33 -14.41
C SER A 644 -8.52 12.69 -14.61
N LEU A 645 -7.73 12.88 -15.67
CA LEU A 645 -7.12 14.18 -15.98
C LEU A 645 -7.97 14.97 -16.98
N GLN A 646 -8.94 14.30 -17.64
CA GLN A 646 -9.77 14.86 -18.71
C GLN A 646 -8.93 15.45 -19.85
N LYS A 647 -7.88 14.72 -20.27
CA LYS A 647 -6.96 15.14 -21.34
C LYS A 647 -6.94 14.15 -22.48
N ASP A 648 -6.97 14.65 -23.71
CA ASP A 648 -7.01 13.84 -24.94
C ASP A 648 -5.70 13.09 -25.13
N PHE A 649 -4.60 13.83 -25.10
CA PHE A 649 -3.26 13.27 -25.13
C PHE A 649 -2.49 13.72 -23.90
N TYR A 650 -1.88 12.75 -23.24
CA TYR A 650 -1.02 12.98 -22.10
C TYR A 650 0.20 12.07 -22.23
N THR A 651 1.38 12.53 -21.83
CA THR A 651 2.59 11.70 -21.79
C THR A 651 3.43 12.07 -20.57
N HIS A 652 4.54 11.39 -20.34
CA HIS A 652 5.51 11.82 -19.33
C HIS A 652 6.75 12.36 -20.03
N PHE A 653 7.07 13.62 -19.74
CA PHE A 653 8.20 14.36 -20.31
C PHE A 653 9.09 15.00 -19.22
N THR A 654 8.51 15.31 -18.06
CA THR A 654 9.10 16.18 -17.04
C THR A 654 10.09 15.53 -16.08
N SER A 655 10.47 14.26 -16.26
CA SER A 655 11.42 13.57 -15.37
C SER A 655 12.36 12.55 -16.07
N PRO A 656 13.14 12.96 -17.08
CA PRO A 656 14.02 12.09 -17.86
C PRO A 656 15.23 11.52 -17.09
N ILE A 657 15.60 12.07 -15.93
CA ILE A 657 16.68 11.53 -15.10
C ILE A 657 16.25 10.21 -14.44
N ARG A 658 14.96 10.06 -14.15
CA ARG A 658 14.41 8.96 -13.34
C ARG A 658 13.35 8.10 -14.03
N ARG A 659 12.94 8.43 -15.26
CA ARG A 659 11.99 7.65 -16.06
C ARG A 659 12.45 7.55 -17.51
N PHE A 660 12.53 6.33 -18.04
CA PHE A 660 13.07 6.07 -19.37
C PHE A 660 12.10 6.51 -20.48
N ILE A 661 10.80 6.42 -20.21
CA ILE A 661 9.78 6.88 -21.18
C ILE A 661 9.92 8.39 -21.46
N ASP A 662 10.29 9.20 -20.47
CA ASP A 662 10.56 10.62 -20.65
C ASP A 662 11.77 10.83 -21.57
N LEU A 663 12.84 10.04 -21.41
CA LEU A 663 13.98 10.06 -22.33
C LEU A 663 13.61 9.66 -23.77
N VAL A 664 12.67 8.71 -23.93
CA VAL A 664 12.12 8.34 -25.23
C VAL A 664 11.35 9.52 -25.84
N VAL A 665 10.45 10.15 -25.07
CA VAL A 665 9.70 11.34 -25.49
C VAL A 665 10.64 12.50 -25.85
N HIS A 666 11.69 12.74 -25.06
CA HIS A 666 12.71 13.76 -25.33
C HIS A 666 13.39 13.55 -26.68
N ARG A 667 13.80 12.30 -27.01
CA ARG A 667 14.42 11.98 -28.30
C ARG A 667 13.47 12.23 -29.46
N MET A 668 12.19 11.87 -29.29
CA MET A 668 11.17 12.14 -30.31
C MET A 668 10.95 13.64 -30.50
N LEU A 669 10.89 14.40 -29.40
CA LEU A 669 10.76 15.85 -29.43
C LEU A 669 11.95 16.52 -30.13
N VAL A 670 13.17 16.12 -29.80
CA VAL A 670 14.38 16.65 -30.44
C VAL A 670 14.40 16.32 -31.94
N ALA A 671 14.01 15.10 -32.34
CA ALA A 671 13.89 14.74 -33.76
C ALA A 671 12.84 15.62 -34.47
N CYS A 672 11.69 15.89 -33.84
CA CYS A 672 10.69 16.85 -34.35
C CYS A 672 11.25 18.26 -34.52
N LEU A 673 11.93 18.80 -33.51
CA LEU A 673 12.50 20.15 -33.54
C LEU A 673 13.59 20.30 -34.61
N LYS A 674 14.26 19.22 -34.98
CA LYS A 674 15.28 19.21 -36.04
C LYS A 674 14.75 18.82 -37.42
N GLY A 675 13.48 18.41 -37.54
CA GLY A 675 12.93 17.85 -38.77
C GLY A 675 13.53 16.50 -39.19
N GLU A 676 14.07 15.73 -38.25
CA GLU A 676 14.66 14.39 -38.48
C GLU A 676 13.56 13.30 -38.46
N GLU A 677 13.83 12.08 -38.94
CA GLU A 677 12.87 10.97 -38.82
C GLU A 677 12.67 10.52 -37.36
N PRO A 678 11.49 9.98 -36.99
CA PRO A 678 11.26 9.46 -35.65
C PRO A 678 12.27 8.38 -35.26
N PRO A 679 12.87 8.46 -34.07
CA PRO A 679 13.94 7.53 -33.67
C PRO A 679 13.45 6.13 -33.34
N TYR A 680 12.13 5.87 -33.29
CA TYR A 680 11.54 4.58 -32.89
C TYR A 680 10.42 4.18 -33.84
N SER A 681 10.35 2.89 -34.13
CA SER A 681 9.20 2.27 -34.79
C SER A 681 8.01 2.10 -33.83
N ALA A 682 6.80 1.94 -34.38
CA ALA A 682 5.59 1.69 -33.59
C ALA A 682 5.72 0.45 -32.69
N ARG A 683 6.39 -0.60 -33.19
CA ARG A 683 6.61 -1.84 -32.44
C ARG A 683 7.61 -1.67 -31.29
N GLU A 684 8.73 -0.96 -31.52
CA GLU A 684 9.67 -0.64 -30.44
C GLU A 684 8.98 0.16 -29.34
N LEU A 685 8.13 1.13 -29.69
CA LEU A 685 7.37 1.91 -28.71
C LEU A 685 6.42 1.04 -27.88
N ASP A 686 5.73 0.08 -28.49
CA ASP A 686 4.86 -0.85 -27.76
C ASP A 686 5.64 -1.67 -26.72
N ASP A 687 6.81 -2.18 -27.10
CA ASP A 687 7.64 -2.98 -26.22
C ASP A 687 8.22 -2.14 -25.07
N ILE A 688 8.64 -0.90 -25.35
CA ILE A 688 9.07 0.07 -24.36
C ILE A 688 7.92 0.41 -23.40
N CYS A 689 6.73 0.71 -23.91
CA CYS A 689 5.54 1.03 -23.11
C CYS A 689 5.19 -0.11 -22.15
N HIS A 690 5.15 -1.36 -22.65
CA HIS A 690 4.90 -2.55 -21.82
C HIS A 690 5.92 -2.70 -20.69
N HIS A 691 7.21 -2.59 -21.02
CA HIS A 691 8.28 -2.69 -20.03
C HIS A 691 8.22 -1.57 -18.98
N CYS A 692 8.02 -0.33 -19.41
CA CYS A 692 7.87 0.83 -18.53
C CYS A 692 6.64 0.70 -17.60
N ASN A 693 5.53 0.13 -18.09
CA ASN A 693 4.34 -0.17 -17.26
C ASN A 693 4.69 -1.17 -16.15
N ASN A 694 5.35 -2.27 -16.50
CA ASN A 694 5.74 -3.31 -15.54
C ASN A 694 6.72 -2.77 -14.49
N GLN A 695 7.69 -1.94 -14.90
CA GLN A 695 8.64 -1.34 -13.98
C GLN A 695 7.99 -0.27 -13.10
N THR A 696 7.07 0.54 -13.63
CA THR A 696 6.29 1.52 -12.84
C THR A 696 5.48 0.83 -11.75
N PHE A 697 4.78 -0.26 -12.08
CA PHE A 697 4.03 -1.02 -11.08
C PHE A 697 4.93 -1.61 -9.99
N LYS A 698 6.08 -2.18 -10.37
CA LYS A 698 7.07 -2.70 -9.42
C LYS A 698 7.60 -1.58 -8.50
N ALA A 699 7.92 -0.41 -9.05
CA ALA A 699 8.42 0.73 -8.29
C ALA A 699 7.39 1.25 -7.27
N ASN A 700 6.12 1.38 -7.67
CA ASN A 700 5.05 1.80 -6.76
C ASN A 700 4.85 0.78 -5.63
N LYS A 701 4.81 -0.52 -5.95
CA LYS A 701 4.69 -1.58 -4.95
C LYS A 701 5.91 -1.63 -4.02
N PHE A 702 7.12 -1.46 -4.55
CA PHE A 702 8.35 -1.37 -3.77
C PHE A 702 8.28 -0.19 -2.79
N SER A 703 7.91 1.01 -3.25
CA SER A 703 7.77 2.19 -2.38
C SER A 703 6.78 1.92 -1.24
N LYS A 704 5.56 1.45 -1.54
CA LYS A 704 4.54 1.08 -0.53
C LYS A 704 5.06 0.04 0.48
N MET A 705 5.79 -0.98 0.02
CA MET A 705 6.36 -2.00 0.91
C MET A 705 7.50 -1.46 1.78
N THR A 706 8.31 -0.51 1.29
CA THR A 706 9.32 0.16 2.13
C THR A 706 8.67 1.01 3.23
N GLN A 707 7.54 1.68 2.93
CA GLN A 707 6.76 2.43 3.93
C GLN A 707 6.18 1.49 4.99
N CYS A 708 5.60 0.35 4.56
CA CYS A 708 5.12 -0.68 5.47
C CYS A 708 6.21 -1.21 6.39
N LEU A 709 7.39 -1.52 5.85
CA LEU A 709 8.53 -1.99 6.63
C LEU A 709 8.98 -0.95 7.64
N HIS A 710 9.09 0.31 7.21
CA HIS A 710 9.50 1.40 8.10
C HIS A 710 8.51 1.56 9.27
N PHE A 711 7.21 1.55 8.96
CA PHE A 711 6.17 1.62 9.98
C PHE A 711 6.17 0.38 10.88
N ALA A 712 6.34 -0.82 10.33
CA ALA A 712 6.44 -2.06 11.10
C ALA A 712 7.59 -2.02 12.11
N LEU A 713 8.78 -1.56 11.71
CA LEU A 713 9.92 -1.39 12.62
C LEU A 713 9.63 -0.34 13.71
N LYS A 714 8.91 0.73 13.38
CA LYS A 714 8.45 1.74 14.35
C LYS A 714 7.51 1.11 15.39
N VAL A 715 6.48 0.39 14.94
CA VAL A 715 5.48 -0.22 15.85
C VAL A 715 5.97 -1.46 16.60
N GLN A 716 7.09 -2.05 16.17
CA GLN A 716 7.80 -3.08 16.94
C GLN A 716 8.43 -2.51 18.22
N LEU A 717 8.89 -1.26 18.16
CA LEU A 717 9.47 -0.57 19.31
C LEU A 717 8.38 -0.03 20.23
N ALA A 718 7.35 0.59 19.67
CA ALA A 718 6.22 1.14 20.41
C ALA A 718 4.95 1.02 19.57
N SER A 719 3.97 0.26 20.06
CA SER A 719 2.66 0.14 19.41
C SER A 719 2.02 1.52 19.21
N GLU A 720 1.25 1.64 18.13
CA GLU A 720 0.63 2.91 17.75
C GLU A 720 -0.88 2.71 17.53
N THR A 721 -1.67 3.58 18.15
CA THR A 721 -3.12 3.58 17.99
C THR A 721 -3.52 4.46 16.80
N LYS A 722 -4.39 3.96 15.94
CA LYS A 722 -4.89 4.64 14.75
C LYS A 722 -6.41 4.59 14.70
N LEU A 723 -7.02 5.64 14.16
CA LEU A 723 -8.40 5.60 13.71
C LEU A 723 -8.43 4.92 12.34
N ALA A 724 -9.34 3.97 12.17
CA ALA A 724 -9.57 3.28 10.92
C ALA A 724 -11.07 3.33 10.60
N PHE A 725 -11.40 3.31 9.32
CA PHE A 725 -12.79 3.31 8.87
C PHE A 725 -13.16 1.92 8.39
N VAL A 726 -14.30 1.39 8.84
CA VAL A 726 -14.83 0.13 8.30
C VAL A 726 -15.11 0.35 6.82
N GLU A 727 -14.36 -0.32 5.95
CA GLU A 727 -14.53 -0.24 4.50
C GLU A 727 -15.62 -1.20 4.04
N THR A 728 -15.52 -2.46 4.49
CA THR A 728 -16.56 -3.47 4.28
C THR A 728 -16.62 -4.38 5.50
N ALA A 729 -17.82 -4.81 5.85
CA ALA A 729 -18.03 -5.86 6.84
C ALA A 729 -18.83 -7.01 6.21
N ASN A 730 -18.41 -8.25 6.47
CA ASN A 730 -19.12 -9.45 6.05
C ASN A 730 -19.10 -10.49 7.18
N ASP A 731 -19.75 -11.63 6.97
CA ASP A 731 -19.87 -12.75 7.90
C ASP A 731 -18.54 -13.38 8.36
N SER A 732 -17.42 -13.05 7.70
CA SER A 732 -16.10 -13.63 7.98
C SER A 732 -15.09 -12.63 8.55
N SER A 733 -15.15 -11.34 8.18
CA SER A 733 -14.15 -10.34 8.55
C SER A 733 -14.65 -8.90 8.46
N LEU A 734 -14.04 -8.02 9.26
CA LEU A 734 -14.09 -6.57 9.09
C LEU A 734 -12.86 -6.14 8.29
N GLN A 735 -13.07 -5.48 7.16
CA GLN A 735 -12.01 -4.79 6.43
C GLN A 735 -11.98 -3.33 6.83
N VAL A 736 -10.81 -2.83 7.20
CA VAL A 736 -10.60 -1.46 7.66
C VAL A 736 -9.68 -0.69 6.72
N LEU A 737 -9.95 0.60 6.60
CA LEU A 737 -9.25 1.58 5.78
C LEU A 737 -8.53 2.60 6.67
N TYR A 738 -7.26 2.88 6.34
CA TYR A 738 -6.50 3.99 6.91
C TYR A 738 -6.37 5.08 5.84
N PRO A 739 -7.21 6.13 5.86
CA PRO A 739 -7.28 7.08 4.76
C PRO A 739 -5.99 7.90 4.58
N HIS A 740 -5.25 8.14 5.66
CA HIS A 740 -3.99 8.89 5.68
C HIS A 740 -2.77 7.98 5.43
N GLU A 741 -2.80 6.74 5.92
CA GLU A 741 -1.71 5.77 5.78
C GLU A 741 -1.98 4.73 4.68
N GLY A 742 -2.15 5.21 3.43
CA GLY A 742 -2.45 4.40 2.24
C GLY A 742 -1.50 3.23 1.93
N TYR A 743 -0.33 3.18 2.56
CA TYR A 743 0.60 2.06 2.47
C TYR A 743 0.16 0.85 3.31
N LEU A 744 -0.58 1.05 4.40
CA LEU A 744 -1.06 -0.05 5.25
C LEU A 744 -1.98 -1.02 4.50
N GLN A 745 -2.58 -0.59 3.40
CA GLN A 745 -3.40 -1.38 2.48
C GLN A 745 -2.56 -2.37 1.64
N ALA A 746 -1.23 -2.25 1.64
CA ALA A 746 -0.35 -3.21 0.96
C ALA A 746 -0.30 -4.58 1.68
N THR A 747 -0.71 -4.64 2.95
CA THR A 747 -0.71 -5.86 3.75
C THR A 747 -2.11 -6.18 4.27
N ARG A 748 -2.55 -7.44 4.12
CA ARG A 748 -3.85 -7.88 4.65
C ARG A 748 -3.89 -7.92 6.18
N SER A 749 -2.75 -8.11 6.84
CA SER A 749 -2.65 -8.23 8.30
C SER A 749 -2.95 -6.95 9.08
N SER A 750 -2.80 -5.79 8.43
CA SER A 750 -3.15 -4.48 8.97
C SER A 750 -4.60 -4.09 8.65
N THR A 751 -5.20 -4.67 7.61
CA THR A 751 -6.50 -4.21 7.08
C THR A 751 -7.65 -5.18 7.31
N SER A 752 -7.39 -6.43 7.68
CA SER A 752 -8.42 -7.45 7.87
C SER A 752 -8.46 -7.93 9.31
N ILE A 753 -9.61 -7.78 9.98
CA ILE A 753 -9.88 -8.33 11.31
C ILE A 753 -10.88 -9.50 11.15
N PRO A 754 -10.44 -10.76 11.24
CA PRO A 754 -11.34 -11.91 11.17
C PRO A 754 -12.33 -11.90 12.32
N LEU A 755 -13.64 -12.06 12.04
CA LEU A 755 -14.69 -12.03 13.06
C LEU A 755 -14.55 -13.15 14.08
N LYS A 756 -14.01 -14.30 13.66
CA LYS A 756 -13.69 -15.40 14.57
C LYS A 756 -12.70 -15.02 15.68
N HIS A 757 -11.88 -13.98 15.50
CA HIS A 757 -10.98 -13.50 16.57
C HIS A 757 -11.66 -12.45 17.46
N LEU A 758 -12.87 -11.99 17.13
CA LEU A 758 -13.68 -11.16 18.02
C LEU A 758 -14.51 -12.01 18.98
N MET A 759 -14.69 -13.31 18.69
CA MET A 759 -15.45 -14.26 19.50
C MET A 759 -16.89 -13.78 19.80
N PRO A 760 -17.70 -13.47 18.76
CA PRO A 760 -19.10 -13.10 18.99
C PRO A 760 -19.87 -14.27 19.62
N SER A 761 -20.84 -13.97 20.47
CA SER A 761 -21.62 -14.96 21.23
C SER A 761 -22.60 -15.77 20.37
N LYS A 762 -22.89 -15.28 19.16
CA LYS A 762 -23.66 -15.96 18.11
C LYS A 762 -23.12 -15.59 16.73
N ASN A 763 -23.64 -16.23 15.68
CA ASN A 763 -23.29 -15.89 14.31
C ASN A 763 -23.63 -14.42 14.00
N PRO A 764 -22.84 -13.74 13.15
CA PRO A 764 -23.13 -12.37 12.73
C PRO A 764 -24.50 -12.27 12.07
N ASP A 765 -25.29 -11.28 12.49
CA ASP A 765 -26.53 -10.94 11.79
C ASP A 765 -26.21 -9.94 10.66
N ASN A 766 -26.97 -9.98 9.57
CA ASN A 766 -26.84 -8.97 8.51
C ASN A 766 -27.35 -7.63 9.05
N GLY A 767 -26.57 -6.56 8.84
CA GLY A 767 -27.04 -5.22 9.18
C GLY A 767 -28.01 -4.66 8.14
N GLU A 768 -28.48 -3.43 8.37
CA GLU A 768 -29.50 -2.77 7.54
C GLU A 768 -28.97 -2.38 6.16
N THR A 769 -27.65 -2.20 6.01
CA THR A 769 -27.00 -1.78 4.76
C THR A 769 -26.13 -2.88 4.16
N ILE A 770 -25.88 -2.81 2.84
CA ILE A 770 -24.94 -3.71 2.16
C ILE A 770 -23.54 -3.51 2.78
N ASN A 771 -22.84 -4.62 3.05
CA ASN A 771 -21.54 -4.63 3.76
C ASN A 771 -21.59 -4.17 5.22
N SER A 772 -22.70 -4.42 5.91
CA SER A 772 -22.81 -4.22 7.36
C SER A 772 -23.11 -5.52 8.10
N VAL A 773 -22.62 -5.63 9.33
CA VAL A 773 -22.84 -6.79 10.21
C VAL A 773 -23.14 -6.34 11.63
N ILE A 774 -24.01 -7.08 12.30
CA ILE A 774 -24.32 -6.88 13.72
C ILE A 774 -23.67 -8.03 14.49
N LEU A 775 -22.82 -7.68 15.45
CA LEU A 775 -22.14 -8.62 16.33
C LEU A 775 -22.69 -8.51 17.73
N HIS A 776 -22.99 -9.67 18.33
CA HIS A 776 -23.41 -9.75 19.72
C HIS A 776 -22.30 -10.36 20.55
N PHE A 777 -22.12 -9.81 21.74
CA PHE A 777 -21.06 -10.17 22.65
C PHE A 777 -21.64 -10.45 24.03
N LYS A 778 -20.96 -11.36 24.74
CA LYS A 778 -21.30 -11.75 26.09
C LYS A 778 -20.01 -11.89 26.87
N ASN A 779 -19.64 -10.87 27.63
CA ASN A 779 -18.36 -10.81 28.33
C ASN A 779 -18.54 -10.48 29.81
N SER A 780 -17.65 -10.99 30.66
CA SER A 780 -17.57 -10.61 32.06
C SER A 780 -16.61 -9.43 32.19
N ILE A 781 -17.14 -8.22 32.39
CA ILE A 781 -16.36 -6.96 32.42
C ILE A 781 -16.58 -6.27 33.76
N TYR A 782 -15.54 -6.06 34.54
CA TYR A 782 -15.63 -5.48 35.88
C TYR A 782 -14.62 -4.35 36.08
N ASP A 783 -14.89 -3.48 37.06
CA ASP A 783 -13.98 -2.42 37.48
C ASP A 783 -13.35 -2.78 38.84
N TYR A 784 -12.05 -2.52 39.00
CA TYR A 784 -11.35 -2.78 40.25
C TYR A 784 -11.95 -1.98 41.43
N GLU A 785 -12.29 -0.71 41.18
CA GLU A 785 -13.10 0.13 42.07
C GLU A 785 -14.48 0.32 41.44
N ALA A 786 -15.49 -0.33 42.00
CA ALA A 786 -16.86 -0.27 41.47
C ALA A 786 -17.43 1.15 41.60
N ILE A 787 -17.62 1.81 40.46
CA ILE A 787 -18.50 2.99 40.35
C ILE A 787 -19.77 2.44 39.70
N VAL A 788 -20.90 2.50 40.40
CA VAL A 788 -22.19 2.02 39.87
C VAL A 788 -22.88 3.17 39.13
N PRO A 789 -22.90 3.22 37.79
CA PRO A 789 -23.81 4.08 37.06
C PRO A 789 -25.22 3.45 37.00
N GLU A 790 -26.26 4.28 37.10
CA GLU A 790 -27.65 3.88 36.84
C GLU A 790 -27.88 3.68 35.34
N VAL A 791 -28.16 2.46 34.86
CA VAL A 791 -28.58 2.21 33.47
C VAL A 791 -29.68 1.15 33.35
N THR A 792 -30.50 1.31 32.30
CA THR A 792 -31.87 0.81 32.04
C THR A 792 -32.01 -0.61 31.47
N LYS A 793 -33.27 -1.08 31.36
CA LYS A 793 -33.74 -2.48 31.18
C LYS A 793 -33.56 -3.12 29.78
N GLU A 794 -32.81 -2.52 28.85
CA GLU A 794 -32.76 -2.98 27.44
C GLU A 794 -31.33 -3.42 27.03
N GLU A 795 -31.21 -4.23 25.95
CA GLU A 795 -29.92 -4.70 25.42
C GLU A 795 -28.99 -3.51 25.13
N ALA A 796 -27.77 -3.53 25.68
CA ALA A 796 -26.83 -2.43 25.55
C ALA A 796 -26.33 -2.34 24.09
N VAL A 797 -26.77 -1.31 23.36
CA VAL A 797 -26.30 -1.03 22.01
C VAL A 797 -25.08 -0.13 22.09
N LEU A 798 -23.90 -0.67 21.81
CA LEU A 798 -22.65 0.09 21.83
C LEU A 798 -22.45 0.77 20.46
N LYS A 799 -22.62 2.09 20.41
CA LYS A 799 -22.28 2.89 19.23
C LYS A 799 -20.81 3.31 19.25
N MET A 800 -20.13 3.14 18.10
CA MET A 800 -18.73 3.56 17.90
C MET A 800 -18.60 5.02 17.42
N ASP A 801 -19.68 5.80 17.47
CA ASP A 801 -19.75 7.18 16.98
C ASP A 801 -18.95 8.19 17.84
N ARG A 802 -18.31 7.74 18.93
CA ARG A 802 -17.51 8.59 19.84
C ARG A 802 -16.36 9.35 19.17
N PHE A 803 -15.91 8.91 17.99
CA PHE A 803 -14.84 9.53 17.20
C PHE A 803 -15.36 10.48 16.11
N VAL A 804 -16.67 10.64 16.01
CA VAL A 804 -17.35 11.38 14.95
C VAL A 804 -18.11 12.56 15.55
N GLN A 805 -18.07 13.69 14.85
CA GLN A 805 -19.01 14.79 14.99
C GLN A 805 -19.97 14.73 13.81
N SER A 806 -21.26 14.49 14.08
CA SER A 806 -22.29 14.56 13.04
C SER A 806 -22.67 16.02 12.80
N VAL A 807 -22.76 16.43 11.53
CA VAL A 807 -23.23 17.76 11.13
C VAL A 807 -24.46 17.65 10.23
N PRO A 808 -25.44 18.59 10.29
CA PRO A 808 -26.60 18.55 9.41
C PRO A 808 -26.18 18.58 7.94
N LYS A 809 -26.76 17.68 7.11
CA LYS A 809 -26.42 17.57 5.69
C LYS A 809 -26.72 18.85 4.91
N SER A 810 -27.82 19.55 5.24
CA SER A 810 -28.19 20.83 4.62
C SER A 810 -27.16 21.92 4.91
N SER A 811 -26.80 22.13 6.19
CA SER A 811 -25.78 23.11 6.59
C SER A 811 -24.43 22.82 5.93
N TRP A 812 -24.02 21.55 5.88
CA TRP A 812 -22.78 21.16 5.21
C TRP A 812 -22.83 21.43 3.70
N LYS A 813 -23.96 21.13 3.02
CA LYS A 813 -24.14 21.47 1.60
C LYS A 813 -24.04 22.98 1.35
N ASN A 814 -24.55 23.82 2.25
CA ASN A 814 -24.43 25.28 2.15
C ASN A 814 -22.96 25.72 2.26
N VAL A 815 -22.22 25.20 3.24
CA VAL A 815 -20.77 25.45 3.38
C VAL A 815 -20.03 25.11 2.07
N LEU A 816 -20.31 23.93 1.49
CA LEU A 816 -19.71 23.52 0.24
C LEU A 816 -20.12 24.41 -0.94
N SER A 817 -21.35 24.93 -0.97
CA SER A 817 -21.80 25.86 -2.01
C SER A 817 -21.05 27.18 -1.93
N SER A 818 -21.00 27.81 -0.76
CA SER A 818 -20.28 29.07 -0.54
C SER A 818 -18.79 28.93 -0.87
N LEU A 819 -18.19 27.79 -0.53
CA LEU A 819 -16.80 27.46 -0.90
C LEU A 819 -16.59 27.41 -2.43
N LYS A 820 -17.55 26.87 -3.17
CA LYS A 820 -17.49 26.79 -4.64
C LYS A 820 -17.58 28.15 -5.30
N ASP A 821 -18.43 29.01 -4.74
CA ASP A 821 -18.65 30.39 -5.17
C ASP A 821 -17.49 31.33 -4.81
N GLY A 822 -16.68 30.92 -3.83
CA GLY A 822 -15.51 31.67 -3.35
C GLY A 822 -15.84 32.72 -2.30
N ASP A 823 -17.01 32.62 -1.66
CA ASP A 823 -17.41 33.48 -0.56
C ASP A 823 -16.92 32.91 0.77
N MET A 824 -15.68 33.25 1.13
CA MET A 824 -15.06 32.76 2.36
C MET A 824 -15.70 33.34 3.63
N ASN A 825 -16.25 34.55 3.56
CA ASN A 825 -16.93 35.15 4.72
C ASN A 825 -18.18 34.34 5.08
N GLU A 826 -18.98 33.97 4.09
CA GLU A 826 -20.15 33.12 4.29
C GLU A 826 -19.76 31.72 4.77
N VAL A 827 -18.66 31.14 4.26
CA VAL A 827 -18.13 29.85 4.74
C VAL A 827 -17.80 29.93 6.23
N GLU A 828 -17.08 30.97 6.64
CA GLU A 828 -16.74 31.20 8.05
C GLU A 828 -18.01 31.35 8.88
N ASP A 829 -18.93 32.25 8.51
CA ASP A 829 -20.17 32.50 9.25
C ASP A 829 -21.02 31.23 9.43
N LEU A 830 -21.17 30.40 8.38
CA LEU A 830 -21.89 29.13 8.44
C LEU A 830 -21.22 28.13 9.39
N LEU A 831 -19.90 27.99 9.31
CA LEU A 831 -19.15 27.11 10.22
C LEU A 831 -19.23 27.59 11.67
N ASP A 832 -19.17 28.90 11.87
CA ASP A 832 -19.25 29.53 13.18
C ASP A 832 -20.64 29.36 13.81
N GLN A 833 -21.69 29.45 12.99
CA GLN A 833 -23.06 29.08 13.38
C GLN A 833 -23.14 27.60 13.79
N MET A 834 -22.58 26.69 12.98
CA MET A 834 -22.56 25.26 13.31
C MET A 834 -21.79 24.97 14.60
N LEU A 835 -20.70 25.68 14.86
CA LEU A 835 -19.94 25.58 16.12
C LEU A 835 -20.75 26.07 17.33
N LYS A 836 -21.59 27.11 17.16
CA LYS A 836 -22.49 27.64 18.20
C LYS A 836 -23.68 26.70 18.45
N GLU A 837 -24.25 26.12 17.40
CA GLU A 837 -25.36 25.15 17.47
C GLU A 837 -24.92 23.80 18.05
N GLY A 838 -23.72 23.34 17.70
CA GLY A 838 -23.10 22.15 18.28
C GLY A 838 -22.88 22.26 19.80
N LYS A 839 -22.69 23.48 20.33
CA LYS A 839 -22.66 23.76 21.79
C LYS A 839 -24.05 23.69 22.44
N ARG A 840 -25.13 23.97 21.71
CA ARG A 840 -26.53 23.92 22.21
C ARG A 840 -27.14 22.51 22.16
N SER A 841 -26.76 21.70 21.19
CA SER A 841 -27.24 20.30 21.05
C SER A 841 -26.66 19.33 22.09
N LEU A 842 -25.75 19.79 22.97
CA LEU A 842 -25.26 19.01 24.12
C LEU A 842 -26.24 19.00 25.31
N SER A 843 -27.39 19.66 25.18
CA SER A 843 -28.44 19.65 26.21
C SER A 843 -29.83 19.66 25.58
N ALA A 844 -30.40 18.49 25.25
CA ALA A 844 -31.84 18.18 25.48
C ALA A 844 -32.34 16.91 24.76
N ASP A 845 -31.82 16.53 23.58
CA ASP A 845 -32.49 15.52 22.73
C ASP A 845 -31.66 14.26 22.43
N ASP A 846 -31.34 13.49 23.47
CA ASP A 846 -30.71 12.16 23.35
C ASP A 846 -31.57 11.04 23.98
N ASN A 847 -32.88 11.30 24.10
CA ASN A 847 -33.85 10.39 24.70
C ASN A 847 -34.76 9.77 23.63
N LEU A 848 -34.26 8.78 22.90
CA LEU A 848 -35.05 7.65 22.40
C LEU A 848 -34.07 6.50 22.07
N LEU A 849 -33.94 5.54 23.01
CA LEU A 849 -32.95 4.44 23.11
C LEU A 849 -31.58 4.87 23.68
N SER A 850 -31.32 4.48 24.94
CA SER A 850 -30.17 4.87 25.76
C SER A 850 -28.82 4.54 25.08
N ARG A 851 -28.09 5.58 24.65
CA ARG A 851 -26.71 5.48 24.13
C ARG A 851 -25.77 5.16 25.28
N ILE A 852 -25.21 3.94 25.30
CA ILE A 852 -24.26 3.54 26.34
C ILE A 852 -22.83 3.74 25.80
N SER A 853 -22.04 4.60 26.44
CA SER A 853 -20.64 4.86 26.09
C SER A 853 -19.64 3.92 26.78
N GLU A 854 -20.09 3.20 27.82
CA GLU A 854 -19.30 2.27 28.62
C GLU A 854 -20.10 1.03 29.00
N ILE A 855 -19.49 -0.15 28.85
CA ILE A 855 -20.12 -1.43 29.19
C ILE A 855 -19.43 -2.04 30.41
N THR A 856 -20.23 -2.52 31.37
CA THR A 856 -19.75 -3.20 32.57
C THR A 856 -20.79 -4.19 33.06
N SER A 857 -20.34 -5.30 33.65
CA SER A 857 -21.16 -6.33 34.30
C SER A 857 -21.58 -5.92 35.71
N GLU A 858 -21.15 -4.75 36.20
CA GLU A 858 -21.51 -4.17 37.50
C GLU A 858 -22.97 -3.64 37.56
N VAL A 859 -23.76 -3.78 36.49
CA VAL A 859 -25.13 -3.21 36.38
C VAL A 859 -26.23 -4.24 36.66
N ASP A 860 -26.91 -4.11 37.81
CA ASP A 860 -28.35 -4.42 38.02
C ASP A 860 -28.88 -3.67 39.27
N VAL A 861 -29.66 -2.59 39.08
CA VAL A 861 -30.38 -1.89 40.16
C VAL A 861 -31.83 -1.70 39.75
N ARG A 862 -32.65 -2.76 39.73
CA ARG A 862 -34.10 -2.59 39.95
C ARG A 862 -34.66 -3.76 40.76
N THR A 863 -35.24 -3.38 41.91
CA THR A 863 -36.22 -4.09 42.74
C THR A 863 -35.71 -5.17 43.70
N SER A 864 -35.35 -4.76 44.92
CA SER A 864 -36.17 -5.10 46.07
C SER A 864 -35.92 -4.13 47.24
N THR A 865 -36.99 -3.51 47.70
CA THR A 865 -37.15 -3.40 49.14
C THR A 865 -37.10 -4.83 49.68
N LYS A 866 -35.98 -5.20 50.31
CA LYS A 866 -35.65 -6.49 50.96
C LYS A 866 -34.99 -7.57 50.09
N ASP A 867 -33.74 -7.86 50.48
CA ASP A 867 -32.99 -9.11 50.35
C ASP A 867 -32.45 -9.53 48.96
N ASP A 868 -31.11 -9.65 48.91
CA ASP A 868 -30.23 -10.46 48.04
C ASP A 868 -30.50 -10.54 46.52
N VAL A 869 -29.92 -9.61 45.74
CA VAL A 869 -29.70 -9.82 44.29
C VAL A 869 -28.20 -9.75 43.98
N ALA A 870 -27.64 -10.88 43.56
CA ALA A 870 -26.23 -11.01 43.19
C ALA A 870 -25.91 -10.30 41.85
N PRO A 871 -24.69 -9.75 41.67
CA PRO A 871 -24.30 -9.12 40.41
C PRO A 871 -24.40 -10.09 39.23
N LYS A 872 -24.79 -9.60 38.05
CA LYS A 872 -24.81 -10.40 36.83
C LYS A 872 -23.39 -10.90 36.50
N LYS A 873 -23.30 -12.17 36.08
CA LYS A 873 -22.03 -12.81 35.70
C LYS A 873 -21.44 -12.26 34.39
N TYR A 874 -22.27 -11.67 33.53
CA TYR A 874 -21.88 -11.20 32.21
C TYR A 874 -22.74 -10.00 31.80
N VAL A 875 -22.19 -9.15 30.94
CA VAL A 875 -22.93 -8.13 30.19
C VAL A 875 -23.13 -8.61 28.76
N ASP A 876 -24.37 -8.58 28.30
CA ASP A 876 -24.75 -8.82 26.91
C ASP A 876 -24.85 -7.45 26.21
N PHE A 877 -24.14 -7.30 25.10
CA PHE A 877 -24.17 -6.06 24.31
C PHE A 877 -24.02 -6.37 22.82
N ARG A 878 -24.54 -5.47 21.98
CA ARG A 878 -24.42 -5.57 20.53
C ARG A 878 -23.65 -4.39 19.95
N CYS A 879 -22.98 -4.62 18.84
CA CYS A 879 -22.27 -3.61 18.07
C CYS A 879 -22.55 -3.78 16.58
N ASP A 880 -22.95 -2.67 15.95
CA ASP A 880 -23.29 -2.62 14.54
C ASP A 880 -22.08 -2.07 13.79
N PHE A 881 -21.51 -2.85 12.88
CA PHE A 881 -20.41 -2.43 12.00
C PHE A 881 -20.92 -2.14 10.60
N GLU A 882 -20.87 -0.86 10.21
CA GLU A 882 -21.31 -0.38 8.89
C GLU A 882 -20.20 0.31 8.13
N SER A 883 -20.35 0.39 6.80
CA SER A 883 -19.42 1.11 5.93
C SER A 883 -19.29 2.58 6.33
N GLY A 884 -18.05 3.02 6.54
CA GLY A 884 -17.72 4.37 7.02
C GLY A 884 -17.75 4.53 8.54
N GLN A 885 -18.06 3.49 9.31
CA GLN A 885 -17.98 3.57 10.77
C GLN A 885 -16.52 3.73 11.21
N VAL A 886 -16.27 4.65 12.14
CA VAL A 886 -14.92 4.90 12.67
C VAL A 886 -14.66 3.98 13.86
N VAL A 887 -13.60 3.18 13.75
CA VAL A 887 -13.10 2.32 14.82
C VAL A 887 -11.68 2.74 15.20
N GLN A 888 -11.27 2.41 16.43
CA GLN A 888 -9.90 2.63 16.87
C GLN A 888 -9.20 1.30 17.03
N VAL A 889 -8.01 1.19 16.46
CA VAL A 889 -7.20 -0.02 16.48
C VAL A 889 -5.80 0.28 16.95
N GLN A 890 -5.19 -0.65 17.67
CA GLN A 890 -3.77 -0.62 18.00
C GLN A 890 -3.01 -1.48 17.02
N LEU A 891 -1.95 -0.93 16.44
CA LEU A 891 -1.05 -1.63 15.52
C LEU A 891 0.24 -2.04 16.24
N THR A 892 0.70 -3.25 15.91
CA THR A 892 2.01 -3.80 16.32
C THR A 892 2.72 -4.42 15.11
N ALA A 893 3.90 -4.98 15.31
CA ALA A 893 4.66 -5.65 14.27
C ALA A 893 4.57 -7.17 14.39
N GLY A 894 4.50 -7.87 13.26
CA GLY A 894 4.55 -9.33 13.23
C GLY A 894 5.28 -9.85 11.99
N MET A 895 5.92 -11.00 12.12
CA MET A 895 6.56 -11.68 10.98
C MET A 895 5.50 -12.40 10.14
N GLN A 896 5.51 -12.16 8.84
CA GLN A 896 4.67 -12.84 7.86
C GLN A 896 5.53 -13.23 6.65
N GLN A 897 5.71 -14.53 6.43
CA GLN A 897 6.53 -15.05 5.33
C GLN A 897 7.95 -14.47 5.32
N GLY A 898 8.54 -14.25 6.49
CA GLY A 898 9.89 -13.68 6.63
C GLY A 898 9.97 -12.15 6.49
N LEU A 899 8.85 -11.48 6.24
CA LEU A 899 8.75 -10.02 6.21
C LEU A 899 8.13 -9.50 7.51
N LEU A 900 8.72 -8.46 8.10
CA LEU A 900 8.11 -7.76 9.21
C LEU A 900 7.03 -6.82 8.67
N VAL A 901 5.79 -7.01 9.10
CA VAL A 901 4.63 -6.26 8.62
C VAL A 901 3.81 -5.71 9.80
N PRO A 902 3.08 -4.61 9.60
CA PRO A 902 2.13 -4.11 10.59
C PRO A 902 0.95 -5.08 10.74
N LYS A 903 0.48 -5.25 11.98
CA LYS A 903 -0.66 -6.11 12.32
C LYS A 903 -1.58 -5.41 13.32
N VAL A 904 -2.89 -5.67 13.21
CA VAL A 904 -3.86 -5.25 14.24
C VAL A 904 -3.63 -6.08 15.50
N GLN A 905 -3.27 -5.41 16.59
CA GLN A 905 -3.07 -6.02 17.90
C GLN A 905 -4.34 -5.96 18.74
N LEU A 906 -4.96 -4.78 18.83
CA LEU A 906 -6.19 -4.55 19.59
C LEU A 906 -7.26 -3.88 18.72
N LEU A 907 -8.51 -4.28 18.93
CA LEU A 907 -9.69 -3.52 18.50
C LEU A 907 -10.29 -2.86 19.74
N ASN A 908 -10.39 -1.53 19.75
CA ASN A 908 -10.95 -0.79 20.86
C ASN A 908 -12.48 -0.69 20.73
N MET A 909 -13.19 -1.10 21.79
CA MET A 909 -14.64 -1.07 21.86
C MET A 909 -15.13 0.10 22.72
N THR A 910 -14.55 0.27 23.91
CA THR A 910 -14.74 1.45 24.78
C THR A 910 -13.39 2.01 25.21
N PRO A 911 -13.29 3.25 25.72
CA PRO A 911 -12.03 3.81 26.21
C PRO A 911 -11.24 2.87 27.13
N LYS A 912 -11.92 2.03 27.94
CA LYS A 912 -11.29 1.08 28.86
C LYS A 912 -11.50 -0.41 28.50
N PHE A 913 -12.07 -0.72 27.33
CA PHE A 913 -12.32 -2.10 26.91
C PHE A 913 -11.88 -2.35 25.46
N ASN A 914 -11.04 -3.37 25.30
CA ASN A 914 -10.41 -3.74 24.02
C ASN A 914 -10.51 -5.27 23.82
N PHE A 915 -10.56 -5.72 22.58
CA PHE A 915 -10.30 -7.11 22.21
C PHE A 915 -8.86 -7.27 21.77
N CYS A 916 -8.13 -8.23 22.34
CA CYS A 916 -6.76 -8.53 21.92
C CYS A 916 -6.77 -9.59 20.82
N ILE A 917 -6.60 -9.14 19.58
CA ILE A 917 -6.59 -9.99 18.39
C ILE A 917 -5.35 -10.87 18.35
N GLU A 918 -4.23 -10.39 18.92
CA GLU A 918 -2.94 -11.07 18.88
C GLU A 918 -2.97 -12.46 19.51
N HIS A 919 -3.42 -12.60 20.76
CA HIS A 919 -3.49 -13.91 21.40
C HIS A 919 -4.66 -14.76 20.88
N ARG A 920 -5.69 -14.16 20.28
CA ARG A 920 -6.81 -14.92 19.69
C ARG A 920 -6.44 -15.50 18.33
N GLU A 921 -5.57 -14.81 17.58
CA GLU A 921 -4.99 -15.33 16.34
C GLU A 921 -3.89 -16.37 16.62
N ASN A 922 -2.98 -16.10 17.57
CA ASN A 922 -1.82 -16.94 17.84
C ASN A 922 -1.62 -17.22 19.35
N PRO A 923 -2.56 -17.93 20.01
CA PRO A 923 -2.57 -18.10 21.46
C PRO A 923 -1.31 -18.79 21.99
N VAL A 924 -0.81 -19.76 21.22
CA VAL A 924 0.39 -20.52 21.58
C VAL A 924 1.61 -19.62 21.74
N ASN A 925 1.85 -18.67 20.83
CA ASN A 925 3.00 -17.78 20.93
C ASN A 925 2.90 -16.85 22.14
N CYS A 926 1.67 -16.44 22.48
CA CYS A 926 1.40 -15.53 23.58
C CYS A 926 1.51 -16.17 24.97
N PHE A 927 1.26 -17.48 25.10
CA PHE A 927 1.14 -18.12 26.43
C PHE A 927 1.94 -19.42 26.62
N ALA A 928 2.52 -19.98 25.56
CA ALA A 928 3.31 -21.21 25.64
C ALA A 928 4.59 -21.13 24.80
N GLN A 929 5.50 -22.07 25.06
CA GLN A 929 6.66 -22.28 24.20
C GLN A 929 6.27 -23.26 23.07
N LEU A 930 6.61 -22.91 21.83
CA LEU A 930 6.43 -23.82 20.70
C LEU A 930 7.30 -25.08 20.88
N ALA A 931 6.69 -26.25 20.70
CA ALA A 931 7.40 -27.52 20.73
C ALA A 931 8.45 -27.58 19.61
N ALA A 932 9.72 -27.72 19.98
CA ALA A 932 10.83 -27.76 19.03
C ALA A 932 10.85 -29.06 18.21
N LYS A 933 10.30 -30.16 18.77
CA LYS A 933 10.26 -31.49 18.15
C LYS A 933 8.91 -32.16 18.44
N PRO A 934 8.34 -32.95 17.50
CA PRO A 934 7.29 -33.91 17.77
C PRO A 934 7.79 -34.97 18.76
N PRO A 935 6.87 -35.69 19.42
CA PRO A 935 7.25 -36.75 20.33
C PRO A 935 7.88 -37.92 19.57
N ASP A 936 9.03 -38.40 20.03
CA ASP A 936 9.69 -39.59 19.50
C ASP A 936 9.54 -40.78 20.47
N LYS A 937 10.09 -41.95 20.13
CA LYS A 937 10.12 -43.14 20.99
C LYS A 937 10.91 -42.85 22.28
N CYS A 938 10.20 -42.51 23.34
CA CYS A 938 10.79 -42.27 24.65
C CYS A 938 11.17 -43.59 25.34
N LYS A 939 12.41 -43.69 25.84
CA LYS A 939 12.88 -44.87 26.58
C LYS A 939 12.60 -44.77 28.08
N THR A 940 12.31 -43.57 28.58
CA THR A 940 12.03 -43.30 29.98
C THR A 940 10.80 -42.39 30.11
N ILE A 941 10.13 -42.47 31.27
CA ILE A 941 8.99 -41.57 31.60
C ILE A 941 9.43 -40.11 31.57
N LYS A 942 10.64 -39.81 32.07
CA LYS A 942 11.18 -38.44 32.04
C LYS A 942 11.29 -37.90 30.61
N GLN A 943 11.83 -38.70 29.67
CA GLN A 943 11.89 -38.33 28.26
C GLN A 943 10.50 -38.22 27.63
N TYR A 944 9.55 -39.06 28.05
CA TYR A 944 8.16 -38.97 27.61
C TYR A 944 7.54 -37.63 28.02
N VAL A 945 7.65 -37.27 29.30
CA VAL A 945 7.12 -36.02 29.83
C VAL A 945 7.79 -34.81 29.17
N GLU A 946 9.12 -34.77 29.09
CA GLU A 946 9.86 -33.66 28.46
C GLU A 946 9.49 -33.48 26.99
N SER A 947 9.18 -34.57 26.27
CA SER A 947 8.85 -34.52 24.85
C SER A 947 7.39 -34.17 24.56
N TRP A 948 6.44 -34.60 25.40
CA TRP A 948 5.00 -34.37 25.19
C TRP A 948 4.48 -33.10 25.86
N LEU A 949 5.06 -32.70 26.99
CA LEU A 949 4.56 -31.57 27.79
C LEU A 949 4.45 -30.26 26.99
N PRO A 950 5.41 -29.87 26.14
CA PRO A 950 5.27 -28.66 25.32
C PRO A 950 4.06 -28.72 24.37
N LEU A 951 3.81 -29.87 23.74
CA LEU A 951 2.67 -30.04 22.83
C LEU A 951 1.33 -30.03 23.56
N VAL A 952 1.27 -30.68 24.73
CA VAL A 952 0.07 -30.63 25.59
C VAL A 952 -0.19 -29.18 26.01
N LYS A 953 0.84 -28.44 26.45
CA LYS A 953 0.70 -27.01 26.78
C LYS A 953 0.19 -26.17 25.61
N MET A 954 0.69 -26.40 24.40
CA MET A 954 0.20 -25.72 23.19
C MET A 954 -1.28 -26.01 22.94
N MET A 955 -1.69 -27.27 23.06
CA MET A 955 -3.08 -27.70 22.86
C MET A 955 -4.02 -27.12 23.91
N VAL A 956 -3.60 -27.17 25.18
CA VAL A 956 -4.29 -26.53 26.31
C VAL A 956 -4.51 -25.05 26.01
N VAL A 957 -3.43 -24.30 25.72
CA VAL A 957 -3.52 -22.87 25.43
C VAL A 957 -4.48 -22.57 24.28
N HIS A 958 -4.41 -23.33 23.20
CA HIS A 958 -5.30 -23.16 22.05
C HIS A 958 -6.76 -23.38 22.43
N ASN A 959 -7.06 -24.46 23.15
CA ASN A 959 -8.43 -24.80 23.57
C ASN A 959 -8.97 -23.79 24.56
N THR A 960 -8.19 -23.43 25.59
CA THR A 960 -8.59 -22.46 26.62
C THR A 960 -8.95 -21.10 26.01
N VAL A 961 -8.15 -20.58 25.07
CA VAL A 961 -8.45 -19.31 24.39
C VAL A 961 -9.66 -19.42 23.46
N SER A 962 -9.87 -20.59 22.85
CA SER A 962 -11.00 -20.82 21.93
C SER A 962 -12.36 -20.96 22.65
N GLU A 963 -12.38 -21.30 23.94
CA GLU A 963 -13.62 -21.38 24.73
C GLU A 963 -14.15 -20.01 25.20
N ASP A 964 -13.30 -18.97 25.20
CA ASP A 964 -13.61 -17.59 25.59
C ASP A 964 -14.34 -17.41 26.94
N GLU A 965 -14.06 -18.26 27.95
CA GLU A 965 -14.48 -18.04 29.35
C GLU A 965 -13.65 -16.94 30.04
N THR A 966 -13.50 -15.78 29.41
CA THR A 966 -12.61 -14.70 29.87
C THR A 966 -13.28 -13.71 30.82
N THR A 967 -12.51 -13.17 31.77
CA THR A 967 -12.95 -12.11 32.69
C THR A 967 -12.05 -10.89 32.55
N TYR A 968 -12.63 -9.73 32.24
CA TYR A 968 -11.94 -8.45 32.17
C TYR A 968 -12.09 -7.70 33.49
N ILE A 969 -10.97 -7.24 34.05
CA ILE A 969 -10.96 -6.35 35.21
C ILE A 969 -10.16 -5.11 34.85
N ARG A 970 -10.81 -3.95 34.90
CA ARG A 970 -10.23 -2.66 34.52
C ARG A 970 -9.60 -1.96 35.74
N ASP A 971 -8.59 -1.13 35.48
CA ASP A 971 -7.90 -0.30 36.48
C ASP A 971 -7.28 -1.08 37.67
N VAL A 972 -6.84 -2.32 37.46
CA VAL A 972 -6.19 -3.14 38.50
C VAL A 972 -4.80 -2.58 38.81
N PRO A 973 -4.48 -2.26 40.07
CA PRO A 973 -3.13 -1.84 40.45
C PRO A 973 -2.17 -3.04 40.43
N VAL A 974 -1.23 -3.02 39.48
CA VAL A 974 -0.18 -4.03 39.30
C VAL A 974 1.16 -3.49 39.77
N GLU A 975 1.86 -4.30 40.56
CA GLU A 975 3.25 -4.09 40.94
C GLU A 975 4.17 -4.96 40.07
N TRP A 976 5.19 -4.35 39.46
CA TRP A 976 6.12 -5.01 38.54
C TRP A 976 7.50 -5.19 39.19
N PHE A 977 8.12 -6.35 38.98
CA PHE A 977 9.42 -6.66 39.59
C PHE A 977 10.20 -7.70 38.77
N LYS A 978 11.49 -7.83 39.06
CA LYS A 978 12.37 -8.85 38.48
C LYS A 978 12.66 -9.94 39.51
N LYS A 979 12.57 -11.21 39.11
CA LYS A 979 12.93 -12.37 39.94
C LYS A 979 14.15 -13.07 39.32
N GLN A 980 15.13 -13.43 40.15
CA GLN A 980 16.30 -14.22 39.73
C GLN A 980 16.40 -15.47 40.61
N GLU A 981 16.23 -16.65 40.04
CA GLU A 981 16.50 -17.92 40.74
C GLU A 981 17.97 -18.35 40.51
N LYS A 982 18.52 -19.16 41.42
CA LYS A 982 19.92 -19.65 41.31
C LYS A 982 20.11 -20.37 39.97
N ASN A 983 21.04 -19.89 39.14
CA ASN A 983 21.35 -20.39 37.78
C ASN A 983 20.24 -20.21 36.72
N SER A 984 19.26 -19.33 36.94
CA SER A 984 18.21 -19.02 35.96
C SER A 984 18.31 -17.59 35.43
N PRO A 985 17.84 -17.32 34.19
CA PRO A 985 17.76 -15.97 33.65
C PRO A 985 16.81 -15.10 34.50
N LEU A 986 17.02 -13.78 34.45
CA LEU A 986 16.17 -12.79 35.10
C LEU A 986 14.76 -12.84 34.49
N VAL A 987 13.74 -13.16 35.29
CA VAL A 987 12.34 -13.23 34.84
C VAL A 987 11.63 -11.92 35.22
N LYS A 988 11.01 -11.29 34.23
CA LYS A 988 10.11 -10.14 34.42
C LYS A 988 8.78 -10.65 34.96
N CYS A 989 8.35 -10.13 36.10
CA CYS A 989 7.17 -10.61 36.83
C CYS A 989 6.27 -9.43 37.19
N GLY A 990 5.02 -9.75 37.55
CA GLY A 990 4.14 -8.79 38.20
C GLY A 990 3.19 -9.46 39.18
N ARG A 991 2.56 -8.65 40.02
CA ARG A 991 1.60 -9.12 41.03
C ARG A 991 0.51 -8.10 41.29
N PHE A 992 -0.68 -8.61 41.60
CA PHE A 992 -1.83 -7.82 42.02
C PHE A 992 -2.65 -8.59 43.06
N SER A 993 -3.57 -7.89 43.72
CA SER A 993 -4.43 -8.46 44.75
C SER A 993 -5.88 -8.12 44.49
N LEU A 994 -6.77 -9.11 44.65
CA LEU A 994 -8.22 -8.92 44.58
C LEU A 994 -8.85 -9.24 45.95
N LYS A 995 -9.91 -8.53 46.35
CA LYS A 995 -10.64 -8.87 47.58
C LYS A 995 -11.32 -10.23 47.42
N LYS A 996 -11.22 -11.09 48.44
CA LYS A 996 -11.80 -12.44 48.41
C LYS A 996 -13.31 -12.40 48.20
N ASP A 997 -13.99 -11.57 48.97
CA ASP A 997 -15.45 -11.48 48.94
C ASP A 997 -15.91 -10.97 47.55
N TRP A 998 -15.22 -9.97 46.99
CA TRP A 998 -15.45 -9.47 45.62
C TRP A 998 -15.32 -10.54 44.53
N CYS A 999 -14.34 -11.45 44.66
CA CYS A 999 -14.17 -12.58 43.75
C CYS A 999 -15.27 -13.63 43.90
N GLU A 1000 -15.72 -13.89 45.13
CA GLU A 1000 -16.83 -14.83 45.40
C GLU A 1000 -18.14 -14.29 44.82
N ASP A 1001 -18.43 -13.00 45.01
CA ASP A 1001 -19.64 -12.34 44.48
C ASP A 1001 -19.74 -12.42 42.95
N ARG A 1002 -18.60 -12.36 42.25
CA ARG A 1002 -18.51 -12.36 40.78
C ARG A 1002 -18.17 -13.72 40.17
N ASN A 1003 -18.15 -14.79 40.98
CA ASN A 1003 -17.79 -16.15 40.56
C ASN A 1003 -16.41 -16.29 39.91
N ILE A 1004 -15.44 -15.44 40.31
CA ILE A 1004 -14.07 -15.53 39.83
C ILE A 1004 -13.39 -16.70 40.54
N ARG A 1005 -12.92 -17.70 39.77
CA ARG A 1005 -12.34 -18.93 40.34
C ARG A 1005 -10.95 -18.62 40.93
N TYR A 1006 -10.66 -19.01 42.17
CA TYR A 1006 -9.30 -18.77 42.72
C TYR A 1006 -8.76 -19.91 43.59
N LYS A 1007 -9.59 -20.92 43.91
CA LYS A 1007 -9.21 -21.98 44.85
C LYS A 1007 -8.24 -23.00 44.24
N TYR A 1008 -8.17 -23.10 42.90
CA TYR A 1008 -7.29 -24.04 42.18
C TYR A 1008 -6.86 -23.56 40.79
N SER A 1009 -7.22 -22.36 40.34
CA SER A 1009 -7.09 -21.96 38.93
C SER A 1009 -5.75 -21.28 38.66
N GLU A 1010 -4.98 -21.88 37.75
CA GLU A 1010 -3.95 -21.15 37.01
C GLU A 1010 -4.64 -20.36 35.90
N TYR A 1011 -4.10 -19.20 35.56
CA TYR A 1011 -4.62 -18.30 34.52
C TYR A 1011 -3.55 -18.00 33.47
N TYR A 1012 -4.01 -17.73 32.26
CA TYR A 1012 -3.30 -16.89 31.30
C TYR A 1012 -3.82 -15.47 31.43
N PHE A 1013 -2.91 -14.49 31.38
CA PHE A 1013 -3.24 -13.07 31.53
C PHE A 1013 -2.86 -12.31 30.27
N CYS A 1014 -3.80 -11.58 29.69
CA CYS A 1014 -3.50 -10.51 28.75
C CYS A 1014 -3.64 -9.18 29.50
N ILE A 1015 -2.51 -8.58 29.85
CA ILE A 1015 -2.41 -7.39 30.69
C ILE A 1015 -2.16 -6.18 29.80
N ARG A 1016 -2.96 -5.13 29.97
CA ARG A 1016 -2.90 -3.91 29.18
C ARG A 1016 -2.60 -2.76 30.11
N LEU A 1017 -1.48 -2.08 29.89
CA LEU A 1017 -1.07 -0.95 30.70
C LEU A 1017 -1.58 0.33 30.05
N ASP A 1018 -2.53 1.00 30.69
CA ASP A 1018 -3.11 2.24 30.20
C ASP A 1018 -2.29 3.45 30.70
N GLY A 1019 -1.88 4.35 29.79
CA GLY A 1019 -1.47 5.71 30.18
C GLY A 1019 -0.04 5.93 30.68
N GLN A 1020 0.92 5.01 30.50
CA GLN A 1020 2.31 5.28 30.88
C GLN A 1020 3.04 6.22 29.89
N GLN A 1021 3.69 7.25 30.45
CA GLN A 1021 4.72 8.08 29.77
C GLN A 1021 6.14 7.51 29.94
N VAL A 1022 6.26 6.26 30.43
CA VAL A 1022 7.55 5.62 30.67
C VAL A 1022 7.97 4.93 29.38
N TRP A 1023 8.88 5.58 28.66
CA TRP A 1023 9.47 5.08 27.43
C TRP A 1023 10.90 4.65 27.71
N SER A 1024 11.34 3.53 27.16
CA SER A 1024 12.76 3.17 27.20
C SER A 1024 13.59 4.23 26.49
N SER A 1025 14.87 4.39 26.86
CA SER A 1025 15.78 5.32 26.16
C SER A 1025 15.86 5.06 24.64
N THR A 1026 15.69 3.81 24.20
CA THR A 1026 15.59 3.42 22.78
C THR A 1026 14.30 3.91 22.15
N GLN A 1027 13.15 3.72 22.82
CA GLN A 1027 11.85 4.22 22.37
C GLN A 1027 11.83 5.75 22.27
N ILE A 1028 12.43 6.45 23.25
CA ILE A 1028 12.57 7.91 23.24
C ILE A 1028 13.43 8.37 22.07
N LYS A 1029 14.61 7.76 21.86
CA LYS A 1029 15.49 8.08 20.73
C LYS A 1029 14.79 7.85 19.41
N TYR A 1030 14.08 6.74 19.23
CA TYR A 1030 13.34 6.46 17.99
C TYR A 1030 12.17 7.42 17.76
N ARG A 1031 11.44 7.80 18.81
CA ARG A 1031 10.42 8.84 18.73
C ARG A 1031 11.00 10.21 18.36
N MET A 1032 12.20 10.53 18.86
CA MET A 1032 12.94 11.74 18.52
C MET A 1032 13.64 11.66 17.16
N LEU A 1033 13.91 10.46 16.63
CA LEU A 1033 14.69 10.23 15.40
C LEU A 1033 13.88 10.32 14.11
N LYS A 1034 12.57 10.61 14.13
CA LYS A 1034 11.81 10.96 12.93
C LYS A 1034 10.40 11.48 13.26
N CYS A 1035 10.30 12.79 13.49
CA CYS A 1035 9.28 13.55 12.79
C CYS A 1035 9.87 13.84 11.40
N TYR A 1036 9.37 13.22 10.34
CA TYR A 1036 9.57 13.82 9.02
C TYR A 1036 8.81 15.17 9.01
N PRO A 1037 9.21 16.16 8.21
CA PRO A 1037 8.53 17.47 8.14
C PRO A 1037 7.08 17.42 7.60
N GLY A 1038 6.48 16.24 7.47
CA GLY A 1038 5.13 15.98 6.97
C GLY A 1038 4.09 15.55 8.02
N ASP A 1039 4.49 15.26 9.26
CA ASP A 1039 3.56 14.77 10.30
C ASP A 1039 2.74 15.88 11.01
N MET A 1040 2.69 17.13 10.47
CA MET A 1040 1.99 18.22 11.19
C MET A 1040 0.48 18.24 10.98
N PHE A 1041 -0.08 17.62 9.93
CA PHE A 1041 -1.54 17.41 9.89
C PHE A 1041 -2.01 16.24 10.75
N HIS A 1042 -1.09 15.46 11.33
CA HIS A 1042 -1.36 14.61 12.48
C HIS A 1042 -1.21 15.37 13.82
N THR A 1043 -1.23 16.71 13.84
CA THR A 1043 -1.35 17.47 15.08
C THR A 1043 -2.80 17.52 15.56
N THR A 1044 -3.30 16.38 16.03
CA THR A 1044 -3.51 16.43 17.48
C THR A 1044 -2.11 16.23 18.04
N LYS A 1045 -1.59 17.15 18.86
CA LYS A 1045 -0.68 16.69 19.93
C LYS A 1045 -1.36 15.41 20.41
N PRO A 1046 -0.76 14.20 20.32
CA PRO A 1046 -1.45 13.01 20.76
C PRO A 1046 -2.00 13.41 22.11
N HIS A 1047 -3.33 13.51 22.24
CA HIS A 1047 -3.94 13.70 23.55
C HIS A 1047 -3.16 12.75 24.42
N ASN A 1048 -2.53 13.23 25.51
CA ASN A 1048 -1.62 12.49 26.40
C ASN A 1048 -2.14 11.08 26.72
N GLN A 1049 -2.10 10.18 25.74
CA GLN A 1049 -2.60 8.83 25.73
C GLN A 1049 -1.29 8.08 25.69
N GLY A 1050 -0.85 7.70 26.89
CA GLY A 1050 0.37 6.92 27.06
C GLY A 1050 0.34 5.67 26.19
N MET A 1051 1.50 5.03 26.02
CA MET A 1051 1.59 3.76 25.33
C MET A 1051 0.58 2.78 25.91
N LEU A 1052 -0.28 2.18 25.10
CA LEU A 1052 -1.04 1.01 25.51
C LEU A 1052 -0.17 -0.23 25.27
N LEU A 1053 0.55 -0.65 26.30
CA LEU A 1053 1.40 -1.84 26.24
C LEU A 1053 0.56 -3.09 26.49
N VAL A 1054 0.74 -4.12 25.67
CA VAL A 1054 0.10 -5.44 25.85
C VAL A 1054 1.15 -6.44 26.28
N VAL A 1055 0.91 -7.09 27.42
CA VAL A 1055 1.79 -8.12 28.00
C VAL A 1055 0.98 -9.40 28.17
N HIS A 1056 1.48 -10.50 27.60
CA HIS A 1056 0.92 -11.82 27.79
C HIS A 1056 1.74 -12.55 28.84
N ALA A 1057 1.07 -13.02 29.89
CA ALA A 1057 1.70 -13.61 31.07
C ALA A 1057 1.02 -14.90 31.50
N VAL A 1058 1.74 -15.72 32.26
CA VAL A 1058 1.26 -16.98 32.81
C VAL A 1058 1.31 -16.91 34.33
N THR A 1059 0.27 -17.40 35.00
CA THR A 1059 0.24 -17.44 36.47
C THR A 1059 1.40 -18.27 37.01
N SER A 1060 2.12 -17.73 37.99
CA SER A 1060 3.20 -18.43 38.70
C SER A 1060 2.83 -18.80 40.14
N SER A 1061 1.98 -18.00 40.80
CA SER A 1061 1.51 -18.29 42.16
C SER A 1061 0.16 -17.62 42.46
N VAL A 1062 -0.75 -18.34 43.12
CA VAL A 1062 -1.97 -17.78 43.71
C VAL A 1062 -1.97 -18.07 45.20
N LYS A 1063 -1.91 -17.01 46.03
CA LYS A 1063 -1.83 -17.12 47.49
C LYS A 1063 -3.00 -16.39 48.13
N LYS A 1064 -3.60 -17.04 49.14
CA LYS A 1064 -4.64 -16.42 49.97
C LYS A 1064 -3.99 -15.79 51.18
N ASP A 1065 -4.16 -14.48 51.32
CA ASP A 1065 -3.80 -13.78 52.55
C ASP A 1065 -4.99 -13.80 53.51
N LYS A 1066 -4.78 -14.38 54.69
CA LYS A 1066 -5.82 -14.51 55.72
C LYS A 1066 -6.04 -13.21 56.48
N GLU A 1067 -5.01 -12.36 56.61
CA GLU A 1067 -5.09 -11.11 57.37
C GLU A 1067 -5.81 -10.02 56.58
N THR A 1068 -5.44 -9.86 55.31
CA THR A 1068 -6.02 -8.82 54.44
C THR A 1068 -7.30 -9.27 53.74
N LYS A 1069 -7.70 -10.55 53.87
CA LYS A 1069 -8.77 -11.19 53.10
C LYS A 1069 -8.65 -10.98 51.58
N THR A 1070 -7.41 -10.94 51.08
CA THR A 1070 -7.13 -10.78 49.64
C THR A 1070 -6.61 -12.07 49.02
N ILE A 1071 -6.82 -12.18 47.72
CA ILE A 1071 -6.23 -13.18 46.85
C ILE A 1071 -5.12 -12.48 46.09
N ARG A 1072 -3.87 -12.85 46.38
CA ARG A 1072 -2.70 -12.34 45.70
C ARG A 1072 -2.35 -13.25 44.53
N MET A 1073 -2.28 -12.68 43.34
CA MET A 1073 -1.88 -13.38 42.12
C MET A 1073 -0.53 -12.84 41.65
N GLU A 1074 0.41 -13.75 41.40
CA GLU A 1074 1.72 -13.47 40.79
C GLU A 1074 1.79 -14.14 39.43
N PHE A 1075 2.40 -13.46 38.46
CA PHE A 1075 2.54 -13.94 37.10
C PHE A 1075 3.93 -13.66 36.56
N ASP A 1076 4.34 -14.50 35.62
CA ASP A 1076 5.59 -14.39 34.88
C ASP A 1076 5.26 -13.91 33.47
N VAL A 1077 5.96 -12.87 33.01
CA VAL A 1077 5.79 -12.35 31.64
C VAL A 1077 6.33 -13.38 30.65
N HIS A 1078 5.47 -13.81 29.73
CA HIS A 1078 5.82 -14.81 28.71
C HIS A 1078 6.15 -14.15 27.37
N TYR A 1079 5.30 -13.25 26.91
CA TYR A 1079 5.42 -12.66 25.58
C TYR A 1079 4.88 -11.21 25.53
N SER A 1080 5.52 -10.37 24.73
CA SER A 1080 5.09 -9.03 24.37
C SER A 1080 5.61 -8.75 22.97
N SER A 1081 4.76 -8.22 22.08
CA SER A 1081 5.17 -7.84 20.73
C SER A 1081 6.03 -6.58 20.70
N CYS A 1082 5.86 -5.71 21.70
CA CYS A 1082 6.61 -4.48 21.88
C CYS A 1082 7.66 -4.66 22.98
N GLU A 1083 8.74 -3.87 22.91
CA GLU A 1083 9.72 -3.81 23.99
C GLU A 1083 9.09 -3.26 25.27
N ILE A 1084 9.13 -4.03 26.36
CA ILE A 1084 8.65 -3.58 27.67
C ILE A 1084 9.71 -2.67 28.30
N PRO A 1085 9.40 -1.39 28.61
CA PRO A 1085 10.32 -0.44 29.23
C PRO A 1085 11.00 -1.03 30.48
N GLY A 1086 12.31 -0.87 30.60
CA GLY A 1086 13.08 -1.43 31.71
C GLY A 1086 12.74 -0.76 33.04
N GLU A 1087 12.42 0.53 32.95
CA GLU A 1087 12.03 1.44 34.03
C GLU A 1087 10.75 1.00 34.74
N LEU A 1088 9.91 0.19 34.07
CA LEU A 1088 8.72 -0.42 34.68
C LEU A 1088 9.08 -1.37 35.84
N PHE A 1089 10.31 -1.91 35.85
CA PHE A 1089 10.75 -2.93 36.79
C PHE A 1089 11.81 -2.42 37.79
N ASP A 1090 12.06 -1.11 37.84
CA ASP A 1090 13.09 -0.54 38.72
C ASP A 1090 12.53 -0.32 40.13
N GLN A 1091 13.14 -0.98 41.11
CA GLN A 1091 12.61 -1.12 42.48
C GLN A 1091 12.62 0.19 43.29
N ASP A 1092 13.37 1.21 42.85
CA ASP A 1092 13.45 2.51 43.54
C ASP A 1092 12.19 3.39 43.33
N LYS A 1093 11.28 2.97 42.45
CA LYS A 1093 9.96 3.58 42.23
C LYS A 1093 8.89 2.56 42.55
N ASN A 1094 8.45 2.47 43.81
CA ASN A 1094 7.28 1.69 44.26
C ASN A 1094 5.95 2.25 43.68
N SER A 1095 5.84 2.37 42.35
CA SER A 1095 4.64 2.87 41.68
C SER A 1095 3.76 1.70 41.24
N LEU A 1096 2.60 1.55 41.87
CA LEU A 1096 1.52 0.71 41.33
C LEU A 1096 1.06 1.29 40.00
N THR A 1097 0.78 0.42 39.03
CA THR A 1097 0.35 0.80 37.69
C THR A 1097 -1.07 0.30 37.43
N GLY A 1098 -1.98 1.18 37.04
CA GLY A 1098 -3.33 0.79 36.65
C GLY A 1098 -3.30 -0.01 35.34
N CYS A 1099 -3.83 -1.23 35.36
CA CYS A 1099 -3.84 -2.13 34.23
C CYS A 1099 -5.23 -2.71 33.99
N THR A 1100 -5.61 -2.88 32.73
CA THR A 1100 -6.74 -3.73 32.37
C THR A 1100 -6.24 -5.17 32.21
N ILE A 1101 -6.78 -6.09 33.01
CA ILE A 1101 -6.40 -7.51 33.03
C ILE A 1101 -7.51 -8.34 32.41
N GLU A 1102 -7.21 -9.02 31.31
CA GLU A 1102 -8.02 -10.11 30.77
C GLU A 1102 -7.52 -11.43 31.35
N MET A 1103 -8.33 -12.02 32.22
CA MET A 1103 -8.07 -13.29 32.91
C MET A 1103 -8.70 -14.44 32.14
N ILE A 1104 -7.87 -15.38 31.69
CA ILE A 1104 -8.29 -16.56 30.92
C ILE A 1104 -8.02 -17.82 31.79
N PRO A 1105 -9.06 -18.48 32.33
CA PRO A 1105 -8.90 -19.59 33.28
C PRO A 1105 -8.42 -20.85 32.58
N LYS A 1106 -7.35 -21.49 33.07
CA LYS A 1106 -6.97 -22.85 32.61
C LYS A 1106 -8.05 -23.84 33.05
N LEU A 1107 -8.53 -24.69 32.14
CA LEU A 1107 -9.64 -25.60 32.42
C LEU A 1107 -9.18 -26.74 33.33
N ASN A 1108 -10.10 -27.32 34.10
CA ASN A 1108 -9.76 -28.45 34.98
C ASN A 1108 -9.33 -29.72 34.22
N GLN A 1109 -9.68 -29.84 32.92
CA GLN A 1109 -9.20 -30.92 32.05
C GLN A 1109 -7.75 -30.70 31.56
N ASP A 1110 -7.22 -29.48 31.75
CA ASP A 1110 -5.87 -29.07 31.33
C ASP A 1110 -4.80 -29.29 32.41
N LYS A 1111 -5.22 -29.66 33.62
CA LYS A 1111 -4.37 -30.06 34.75
C LYS A 1111 -4.08 -31.54 34.73
#